data_AF-A0A4Q0GJ49-F1
#
_entry.id   AF-A0A4Q0GJ49-F1
#
_cell.length_a   1.000
_cell.length_b   1.000
_cell.length_c   1.000
_cell.angle_alpha   90.00
_cell.angle_beta   90.00
_cell.angle_gamma   90.00
#
_symmetry.space_group_name_H-M   'P 1'
#
loop_
_entity.id
_entity.type
_entity.pdbx_description
1 polymer ?
#
loop_
_entity_poly.entity_id
_entity_poly.type
_entity_poly.pdbx_seq_one_letter_code
_entity_poly.pdbx_strand_id
1 'polypeptide(L)'
;MAKISALPAMTASDGTETVPVVKAGRAAKVAFSALARLMVPFLANWYKGDRGDPGGDAGQVAPFTLAKTMSYKVGINRMRTTGRLGDGDGGGAMYDRWAGGALPSAGRDVWWFTATGDNSAWVLSPDQLFFASQFGATGGDAIDAGPILNAALNAPMVQTLNLGTLTHFFSGQIIKPSGKALIGVSRSASWLKAIPAFVARQCVYTIDDVNGRFADFSLDVQRSGLGGTNAQRSSGVTIRAQNADGFGTIVDRVDVYNATGYAHYDSADYGGSLATPRKLRGIVRRQCRAFNSQVGFESTGDTSIKTIDCDVEASTVTWDGGSLVPTEAMYHEYGPIAHVHRIRCRGYGQAGAGALPAVVDPFSLRRVTYDECDIEVTSGVPALVVNGQVINGVEYRVQNLQIINCRFVSANGGGTSLNGTTATIRGGTFIGGASASNGQGNGAGIDTSTNSIVDIYAAEVVGNADPAGGGAAYGVNAQGNAVVRLHGGRVTATGPANLAITLGGTITVVSPAVLTPTPSGSSATPVEKADYATSYVPARKNSEPTVERYVPLTEIATRDANNRFILGLSIASGITFATPLCPVNVLGSGRSFLVANSNGNNYLEMGGQGSGTAYFRAYEGNMQVGNAFAGSLHLCTGAINRWTVQSAGHLAAAADNVYSIGTAALRASVVYAGTSLINTSDEREKTWRGAMTDIERLAAKAIFAELGFYQWNDAIADKGEDDARYHFGARAQRVWTIMADHGLVDPLGSDGLPARTPYAFLCFDQWDDVFEDVMTERFGPPRHGEGMDYVKTGERLIMPAGNRFGLREGQMTLFLLGALLG
;
A
#
# COMPACT_ATOMS: atom_id res chain seq x y z
N MET A 1 -55.78 -9.81 -25.40
CA MET A 1 -54.71 -9.42 -26.34
C MET A 1 -53.64 -10.51 -26.30
N ALA A 2 -53.30 -11.10 -27.44
CA ALA A 2 -52.24 -12.10 -27.51
C ALA A 2 -50.85 -11.44 -27.33
N LYS A 3 -49.91 -12.16 -26.71
CA LYS A 3 -48.52 -11.70 -26.54
C LYS A 3 -47.83 -11.57 -27.90
N ILE A 4 -47.17 -10.44 -28.13
CA ILE A 4 -46.38 -10.12 -29.35
C ILE A 4 -45.34 -11.20 -29.69
N SER A 5 -44.88 -11.97 -28.70
CA SER A 5 -43.90 -13.06 -28.86
C SER A 5 -44.41 -14.30 -29.62
N ALA A 6 -45.70 -14.34 -29.99
CA ALA A 6 -46.30 -15.49 -30.69
C ALA A 6 -46.50 -15.26 -32.20
N LEU A 7 -46.05 -14.13 -32.75
CA LEU A 7 -46.09 -13.87 -34.20
C LEU A 7 -44.81 -14.41 -34.86
N PRO A 8 -44.89 -15.05 -36.05
CA PRO A 8 -43.71 -15.48 -36.79
C PRO A 8 -42.84 -14.28 -37.18
N ALA A 9 -41.52 -14.44 -37.15
CA ALA A 9 -40.58 -13.42 -37.61
C ALA A 9 -40.74 -13.21 -39.13
N MET A 10 -41.09 -11.99 -39.55
CA MET A 10 -41.16 -11.61 -40.97
C MET A 10 -39.76 -11.19 -41.45
N THR A 11 -39.23 -11.88 -42.47
CA THR A 11 -37.99 -11.53 -43.17
C THR A 11 -38.26 -10.45 -44.20
N ALA A 12 -37.67 -9.27 -44.02
CA ALA A 12 -37.79 -8.14 -44.95
C ALA A 12 -37.09 -8.49 -46.29
N SER A 13 -37.83 -8.50 -47.41
CA SER A 13 -37.20 -8.67 -48.73
C SER A 13 -37.70 -7.79 -49.89
N ASP A 14 -38.76 -6.98 -49.78
CA ASP A 14 -39.10 -6.09 -50.93
C ASP A 14 -39.85 -4.78 -50.60
N GLY A 15 -40.07 -4.45 -49.33
CA GLY A 15 -40.71 -3.17 -48.95
C GLY A 15 -42.19 -3.04 -49.36
N THR A 16 -42.86 -4.12 -49.75
CA THR A 16 -44.28 -4.10 -50.13
C THR A 16 -45.23 -4.57 -49.03
N GLU A 17 -44.72 -5.02 -47.88
CA GLU A 17 -45.55 -5.58 -46.81
C GLU A 17 -46.36 -4.51 -46.05
N THR A 18 -47.63 -4.85 -45.81
CA THR A 18 -48.58 -4.03 -45.05
C THR A 18 -48.84 -4.66 -43.68
N VAL A 19 -48.85 -3.85 -42.63
CA VAL A 19 -49.16 -4.27 -41.27
C VAL A 19 -50.66 -4.06 -41.02
N PRO A 20 -51.39 -5.05 -40.48
CA PRO A 20 -52.79 -4.86 -40.11
C PRO A 20 -52.89 -3.96 -38.86
N VAL A 21 -53.60 -2.86 -38.99
CA VAL A 21 -53.85 -1.90 -37.90
C VAL A 21 -55.36 -1.77 -37.73
N VAL A 22 -55.84 -1.83 -36.49
CA VAL A 22 -57.28 -1.67 -36.18
C VAL A 22 -57.51 -0.25 -35.67
N LYS A 23 -58.29 0.53 -36.42
CA LYS A 23 -58.74 1.87 -35.99
C LYS A 23 -60.27 1.90 -36.03
N ALA A 24 -60.89 2.26 -34.91
CA ALA A 24 -62.35 2.32 -34.76
C ALA A 24 -63.09 1.01 -35.14
N GLY A 25 -62.50 -0.14 -34.80
CA GLY A 25 -63.15 -1.45 -35.01
C GLY A 25 -63.12 -1.97 -36.45
N ARG A 26 -62.40 -1.32 -37.38
CA ARG A 26 -62.15 -1.84 -38.73
C ARG A 26 -60.65 -2.10 -38.93
N ALA A 27 -60.33 -3.26 -39.52
CA ALA A 27 -58.96 -3.62 -39.88
C ALA A 27 -58.56 -2.95 -41.20
N ALA A 28 -57.45 -2.23 -41.20
CA ALA A 28 -56.84 -1.63 -42.38
C ALA A 28 -55.39 -2.09 -42.52
N LYS A 29 -54.88 -2.16 -43.76
CA LYS A 29 -53.50 -2.56 -44.08
C LYS A 29 -52.68 -1.31 -44.40
N VAL A 30 -51.61 -1.05 -43.64
CA VAL A 30 -50.74 0.13 -43.84
C VAL A 30 -49.34 -0.33 -44.24
N ALA A 31 -48.77 0.26 -45.30
CA ALA A 31 -47.43 -0.07 -45.78
C ALA A 31 -46.35 0.27 -44.74
N PHE A 32 -45.34 -0.59 -44.61
CA PHE A 32 -44.24 -0.43 -43.64
C PHE A 32 -43.51 0.92 -43.77
N SER A 33 -43.40 1.47 -44.97
CA SER A 33 -42.78 2.78 -45.24
C SER A 33 -43.59 3.95 -44.66
N ALA A 34 -44.92 3.84 -44.62
CA ALA A 34 -45.79 4.83 -43.97
C ALA A 34 -45.77 4.68 -42.44
N LEU A 35 -45.68 3.45 -41.93
CA LEU A 35 -45.51 3.17 -40.50
C LEU A 35 -44.16 3.70 -40.00
N ALA A 36 -43.07 3.51 -40.75
CA ALA A 36 -41.75 4.05 -40.43
C ALA A 36 -41.75 5.59 -40.41
N ARG A 37 -42.42 6.25 -41.37
CA ARG A 37 -42.59 7.72 -41.37
C ARG A 37 -43.43 8.26 -40.20
N LEU A 38 -44.32 7.44 -39.64
CA LEU A 38 -45.10 7.75 -38.43
C LEU A 38 -44.34 7.43 -37.13
N MET A 39 -43.49 6.41 -37.14
CA MET A 39 -42.72 5.97 -35.98
C MET A 39 -41.42 6.77 -35.77
N VAL A 40 -40.82 7.31 -36.84
CA VAL A 40 -39.59 8.14 -36.71
C VAL A 40 -39.83 9.42 -35.90
N PRO A 41 -40.94 10.18 -36.07
CA PRO A 41 -41.29 11.28 -35.16
C PRO A 41 -41.58 10.82 -33.73
N PHE A 42 -42.23 9.65 -33.56
CA PHE A 42 -42.52 9.08 -32.24
C PHE A 42 -41.25 8.68 -31.48
N LEU A 43 -40.29 8.04 -32.16
CA LEU A 43 -39.00 7.66 -31.59
C LEU A 43 -38.07 8.87 -31.41
N ALA A 44 -38.14 9.87 -32.29
CA ALA A 44 -37.41 11.14 -32.14
C ALA A 44 -37.97 12.01 -31.00
N ASN A 45 -39.26 11.90 -30.68
CA ASN A 45 -39.89 12.52 -29.51
C ASN A 45 -39.62 11.72 -28.23
N TRP A 46 -39.54 10.39 -28.29
CA TRP A 46 -39.16 9.55 -27.14
C TRP A 46 -37.70 9.78 -26.67
N TYR A 47 -36.80 10.15 -27.59
CA TYR A 47 -35.38 10.38 -27.29
C TYR A 47 -35.02 11.84 -26.97
N LYS A 48 -35.95 12.78 -27.12
CA LYS A 48 -35.78 14.20 -26.76
C LYS A 48 -36.67 14.52 -25.56
N GLY A 49 -36.06 14.47 -24.38
CA GLY A 49 -36.61 14.82 -23.06
C GLY A 49 -37.97 15.52 -23.04
N ASP A 50 -38.99 14.77 -22.58
CA ASP A 50 -40.28 15.32 -22.22
C ASP A 50 -40.15 16.32 -21.07
N ARG A 51 -40.28 17.60 -21.42
CA ARG A 51 -40.87 18.60 -20.54
C ARG A 51 -42.35 18.23 -20.34
N GLY A 52 -42.60 17.42 -19.32
CA GLY A 52 -43.85 17.40 -18.59
C GLY A 52 -45.00 16.61 -19.23
N ASP A 53 -45.05 15.31 -18.93
CA ASP A 53 -46.26 14.68 -18.39
C ASP A 53 -45.90 13.41 -17.60
N PRO A 54 -45.99 13.42 -16.25
CA PRO A 54 -45.81 12.23 -15.45
C PRO A 54 -47.16 11.63 -15.07
N GLY A 55 -47.38 10.37 -15.46
CA GLY A 55 -48.12 9.47 -14.60
C GLY A 55 -47.19 9.02 -13.47
N GLY A 56 -47.20 9.73 -12.34
CA GLY A 56 -46.44 9.41 -11.12
C GLY A 56 -44.93 9.69 -11.23
N ASP A 57 -44.44 10.61 -10.39
CA ASP A 57 -43.03 11.04 -10.24
C ASP A 57 -42.37 11.67 -11.49
N ALA A 58 -41.89 12.91 -11.36
CA ALA A 58 -41.12 13.55 -12.43
C ALA A 58 -39.71 12.93 -12.46
N GLY A 59 -39.48 11.96 -13.35
CA GLY A 59 -38.25 11.16 -13.40
C GLY A 59 -36.94 11.97 -13.49
N GLN A 60 -36.98 13.14 -14.11
CA GLN A 60 -35.90 14.14 -14.08
C GLN A 60 -36.44 15.51 -14.52
N VAL A 61 -35.99 16.60 -13.90
CA VAL A 61 -36.37 17.98 -14.25
C VAL A 61 -35.19 18.76 -14.82
N ALA A 62 -34.86 19.93 -14.26
CA ALA A 62 -33.71 20.75 -14.59
C ALA A 62 -32.71 20.79 -13.41
N PRO A 63 -31.57 21.49 -13.53
CA PRO A 63 -30.68 21.72 -12.40
C PRO A 63 -31.41 22.49 -11.31
N PHE A 64 -30.98 22.33 -10.06
CA PHE A 64 -31.59 22.97 -8.91
C PHE A 64 -31.78 24.49 -9.08
N THR A 65 -30.80 25.19 -9.65
CA THR A 65 -30.88 26.62 -9.97
C THR A 65 -32.11 27.01 -10.80
N LEU A 66 -32.51 26.17 -11.77
CA LEU A 66 -33.70 26.35 -12.60
C LEU A 66 -34.94 25.74 -11.97
N ALA A 67 -34.83 24.60 -11.30
CA ALA A 67 -35.95 23.91 -10.66
C ALA A 67 -36.69 24.82 -9.66
N LYS A 68 -35.97 25.75 -9.00
CA LYS A 68 -36.53 26.76 -8.10
C LYS A 68 -37.47 27.76 -8.77
N THR A 69 -37.40 27.95 -10.08
CA THR A 69 -38.21 28.95 -10.79
C THR A 69 -39.37 28.36 -11.59
N MET A 70 -39.48 27.03 -11.62
CA MET A 70 -40.48 26.30 -12.37
C MET A 70 -41.83 26.20 -11.63
N SER A 71 -42.85 25.70 -12.33
CA SER A 71 -44.17 25.35 -11.80
C SER A 71 -44.39 23.83 -11.92
N TYR A 72 -44.98 23.21 -10.90
CA TYR A 72 -45.18 21.76 -10.81
C TYR A 72 -46.65 21.40 -10.58
N LYS A 73 -47.22 20.54 -11.43
CA LYS A 73 -48.62 20.08 -11.32
C LYS A 73 -48.88 19.48 -9.92
N VAL A 74 -50.09 19.68 -9.39
CA VAL A 74 -50.48 19.26 -8.01
C VAL A 74 -50.29 17.75 -7.75
N GLY A 75 -50.32 16.90 -8.79
CA GLY A 75 -50.09 15.46 -8.67
C GLY A 75 -48.62 15.00 -8.64
N ILE A 76 -47.65 15.91 -8.84
CA ILE A 76 -46.22 15.57 -8.73
C ILE A 76 -45.82 15.70 -7.25
N ASN A 77 -45.46 14.58 -6.63
CA ASN A 77 -45.06 14.52 -5.22
C ASN A 77 -43.57 14.27 -5.03
N ARG A 78 -42.86 13.88 -6.09
CA ARG A 78 -41.42 13.62 -6.08
C ARG A 78 -40.82 14.01 -7.43
N MET A 79 -39.61 14.56 -7.39
CA MET A 79 -38.84 14.92 -8.58
C MET A 79 -37.35 14.68 -8.37
N ARG A 80 -36.61 14.56 -9.48
CA ARG A 80 -35.14 14.50 -9.48
C ARG A 80 -34.55 15.67 -10.24
N THR A 81 -33.67 16.46 -9.61
CA THR A 81 -32.88 17.45 -10.35
C THR A 81 -31.77 16.76 -11.14
N THR A 82 -31.43 17.31 -12.30
CA THR A 82 -30.34 16.82 -13.17
C THR A 82 -28.95 17.22 -12.68
N GLY A 83 -28.88 18.21 -11.80
CA GLY A 83 -27.67 18.75 -11.19
C GLY A 83 -27.98 19.85 -10.19
N ARG A 84 -26.95 20.52 -9.66
CA ARG A 84 -27.09 21.58 -8.66
C ARG A 84 -26.97 22.97 -9.27
N LEU A 85 -25.80 23.29 -9.82
CA LEU A 85 -25.52 24.53 -10.55
C LEU A 85 -25.85 24.39 -12.03
N GLY A 86 -25.52 23.25 -12.63
CA GLY A 86 -25.76 22.93 -14.04
C GLY A 86 -26.11 21.46 -14.27
N ASP A 87 -26.50 21.10 -15.49
CA ASP A 87 -26.83 19.71 -15.82
C ASP A 87 -25.61 18.80 -15.71
N GLY A 88 -25.73 17.67 -15.01
CA GLY A 88 -24.68 16.65 -14.95
C GLY A 88 -23.46 17.02 -14.08
N ASP A 89 -23.51 18.08 -13.29
CA ASP A 89 -22.44 18.50 -12.36
C ASP A 89 -22.23 17.58 -11.14
N GLY A 90 -22.88 16.40 -11.15
CA GLY A 90 -22.89 15.45 -10.04
C GLY A 90 -23.77 15.87 -8.86
N GLY A 91 -24.44 17.03 -8.90
CA GLY A 91 -25.28 17.58 -7.84
C GLY A 91 -26.77 17.24 -7.96
N GLY A 92 -27.15 16.29 -8.80
CA GLY A 92 -28.53 15.85 -8.94
C GLY A 92 -29.05 15.19 -7.67
N ALA A 93 -30.26 15.56 -7.24
CA ALA A 93 -30.85 15.07 -6.00
C ALA A 93 -32.36 14.81 -6.15
N MET A 94 -32.87 13.92 -5.31
CA MET A 94 -34.30 13.67 -5.16
C MET A 94 -34.91 14.70 -4.21
N TYR A 95 -36.09 15.22 -4.56
CA TYR A 95 -36.87 16.11 -3.72
C TYR A 95 -38.31 15.62 -3.63
N ASP A 96 -38.86 15.68 -2.42
CA ASP A 96 -40.25 15.38 -2.11
C ASP A 96 -41.03 16.68 -1.90
N ARG A 97 -42.28 16.70 -2.36
CA ARG A 97 -43.17 17.84 -2.16
C ARG A 97 -43.52 17.93 -0.68
N TRP A 98 -43.33 19.10 -0.10
CA TRP A 98 -43.56 19.34 1.32
C TRP A 98 -44.95 19.94 1.56
N ALA A 99 -45.72 19.26 2.42
CA ALA A 99 -47.02 19.72 2.91
C ALA A 99 -47.06 19.92 4.44
N GLY A 100 -45.95 19.67 5.14
CA GLY A 100 -45.88 19.59 6.61
C GLY A 100 -45.75 20.93 7.36
N GLY A 101 -46.14 22.06 6.77
CA GLY A 101 -46.09 23.38 7.42
C GLY A 101 -44.83 24.20 7.13
N ALA A 102 -44.52 25.19 7.98
CA ALA A 102 -43.41 26.12 7.75
C ALA A 102 -42.04 25.45 7.91
N LEU A 103 -41.13 25.69 6.96
CA LEU A 103 -39.75 25.20 6.98
C LEU A 103 -38.79 26.30 7.49
N PRO A 104 -37.70 25.94 8.19
CA PRO A 104 -36.77 26.91 8.74
C PRO A 104 -35.98 27.63 7.65
N SER A 105 -35.85 28.95 7.78
CA SER A 105 -35.13 29.80 6.82
C SER A 105 -33.69 29.36 6.58
N ALA A 106 -33.00 28.86 7.61
CA ALA A 106 -31.63 28.37 7.54
C ALA A 106 -31.44 27.17 6.58
N GLY A 107 -32.51 26.44 6.25
CA GLY A 107 -32.46 25.34 5.28
C GLY A 107 -32.77 25.73 3.84
N ARG A 108 -33.25 26.97 3.64
CA ARG A 108 -33.73 27.41 2.34
C ARG A 108 -32.56 27.48 1.36
N ASP A 109 -32.81 26.95 0.18
CA ASP A 109 -31.84 26.76 -0.89
C ASP A 109 -30.65 25.87 -0.53
N VAL A 110 -30.63 25.22 0.64
CA VAL A 110 -29.63 24.22 1.03
C VAL A 110 -30.23 22.84 0.83
N TRP A 111 -31.25 22.51 1.63
CA TRP A 111 -31.92 21.21 1.62
C TRP A 111 -33.42 21.29 1.31
N TRP A 112 -33.96 22.51 1.17
CA TRP A 112 -35.31 22.72 0.69
C TRP A 112 -35.42 24.01 -0.11
N PHE A 113 -36.48 24.15 -0.90
CA PHE A 113 -36.77 25.39 -1.62
C PHE A 113 -38.28 25.57 -1.85
N THR A 114 -38.66 26.79 -2.22
CA THR A 114 -40.00 27.10 -2.75
C THR A 114 -39.88 27.38 -4.22
N ALA A 115 -40.62 26.63 -5.05
CA ALA A 115 -40.72 26.86 -6.48
C ALA A 115 -41.51 28.15 -6.73
N THR A 116 -40.88 29.18 -7.29
CA THR A 116 -41.52 30.50 -7.45
C THR A 116 -42.62 30.51 -8.52
N GLY A 117 -42.65 29.51 -9.40
CA GLY A 117 -43.65 29.41 -10.46
C GLY A 117 -45.03 28.93 -9.96
N ASP A 118 -45.11 28.30 -8.79
CA ASP A 118 -46.38 27.80 -8.24
C ASP A 118 -46.48 27.83 -6.71
N ASN A 119 -45.47 28.38 -6.03
CA ASN A 119 -45.32 28.44 -4.57
C ASN A 119 -45.28 27.06 -3.87
N SER A 120 -45.00 25.97 -4.59
CA SER A 120 -44.85 24.66 -3.97
C SER A 120 -43.50 24.54 -3.23
N ALA A 121 -43.53 23.93 -2.04
CA ALA A 121 -42.33 23.65 -1.26
C ALA A 121 -41.79 22.25 -1.56
N TRP A 122 -40.47 22.13 -1.64
CA TRP A 122 -39.77 20.88 -1.96
C TRP A 122 -38.60 20.69 -1.00
N VAL A 123 -38.50 19.51 -0.39
CA VAL A 123 -37.45 19.13 0.56
C VAL A 123 -36.62 17.99 -0.01
N LEU A 124 -35.31 17.94 0.26
CA LEU A 124 -34.47 16.81 -0.14
C LEU A 124 -35.06 15.53 0.46
N SER A 125 -35.30 14.53 -0.39
CA SER A 125 -35.89 13.26 0.04
C SER A 125 -34.93 12.55 1.02
N PRO A 126 -35.42 12.04 2.17
CA PRO A 126 -34.56 11.43 3.18
C PRO A 126 -34.05 10.02 2.82
N ASP A 127 -34.63 9.39 1.80
CA ASP A 127 -34.35 8.03 1.32
C ASP A 127 -33.23 7.96 0.26
N GLN A 128 -32.37 8.98 0.20
CA GLN A 128 -31.22 9.04 -0.70
C GLN A 128 -29.89 9.15 0.05
N LEU A 129 -28.79 8.85 -0.65
CA LEU A 129 -27.46 9.18 -0.17
C LEU A 129 -27.19 10.68 -0.37
N PHE A 130 -26.55 11.30 0.62
CA PHE A 130 -26.25 12.73 0.60
C PHE A 130 -24.81 12.98 0.16
N PHE A 131 -24.65 13.63 -0.98
CA PHE A 131 -23.36 14.03 -1.52
C PHE A 131 -23.16 15.54 -1.42
N ALA A 132 -21.93 15.98 -1.15
CA ALA A 132 -21.56 17.39 -1.06
C ALA A 132 -21.98 18.20 -2.31
N SER A 133 -21.88 17.60 -3.49
CA SER A 133 -22.31 18.18 -4.77
C SER A 133 -23.80 18.55 -4.81
N GLN A 134 -24.67 17.79 -4.14
CA GLN A 134 -26.11 18.07 -4.07
C GLN A 134 -26.43 19.36 -3.33
N PHE A 135 -25.52 19.80 -2.46
CA PHE A 135 -25.64 21.05 -1.71
C PHE A 135 -24.94 22.23 -2.41
N GLY A 136 -24.12 21.98 -3.43
CA GLY A 136 -23.41 23.00 -4.21
C GLY A 136 -21.89 22.89 -4.18
N ALA A 137 -21.34 21.96 -3.40
CA ALA A 137 -19.91 21.70 -3.40
C ALA A 137 -19.57 20.75 -4.56
N THR A 138 -19.57 21.28 -5.79
CA THR A 138 -19.32 20.52 -7.03
C THR A 138 -17.83 20.36 -7.35
N GLY A 139 -16.94 20.73 -6.41
CA GLY A 139 -15.48 20.60 -6.52
C GLY A 139 -14.82 21.72 -7.32
N GLY A 140 -13.48 21.71 -7.31
CA GLY A 140 -12.64 22.73 -7.93
C GLY A 140 -12.30 23.90 -6.99
N ASP A 141 -11.39 24.76 -7.43
CA ASP A 141 -10.88 25.93 -6.70
C ASP A 141 -11.75 27.19 -6.85
N ALA A 142 -12.64 27.21 -7.84
CA ALA A 142 -13.60 28.29 -8.07
C ALA A 142 -14.74 28.33 -7.03
N ILE A 143 -14.89 27.30 -6.20
CA ILE A 143 -15.99 27.17 -5.23
C ILE A 143 -15.39 27.03 -3.84
N ASP A 144 -15.79 27.92 -2.93
CA ASP A 144 -15.55 27.74 -1.51
C ASP A 144 -16.60 26.77 -0.92
N ALA A 145 -16.17 25.53 -0.73
CA ALA A 145 -17.00 24.47 -0.20
C ALA A 145 -17.24 24.57 1.31
N GLY A 146 -16.46 25.35 2.07
CA GLY A 146 -16.52 25.37 3.54
C GLY A 146 -17.92 25.69 4.09
N PRO A 147 -18.51 26.84 3.73
CA PRO A 147 -19.88 27.19 4.12
C PRO A 147 -20.92 26.18 3.63
N ILE A 148 -20.74 25.63 2.43
CA ILE A 148 -21.67 24.67 1.82
C ILE A 148 -21.68 23.35 2.60
N LEU A 149 -20.51 22.82 2.92
CA LEU A 149 -20.34 21.59 3.70
C LEU A 149 -20.91 21.75 5.12
N ASN A 150 -20.68 22.89 5.76
CA ASN A 150 -21.27 23.19 7.07
C ASN A 150 -22.81 23.25 7.01
N ALA A 151 -23.38 23.86 5.97
CA ALA A 151 -24.82 23.90 5.78
C ALA A 151 -25.41 22.50 5.52
N ALA A 152 -24.73 21.68 4.71
CA ALA A 152 -25.09 20.30 4.44
C ALA A 152 -25.03 19.42 5.70
N LEU A 153 -23.96 19.53 6.48
CA LEU A 153 -23.80 18.81 7.75
C LEU A 153 -24.85 19.20 8.80
N ASN A 154 -25.35 20.43 8.77
CA ASN A 154 -26.42 20.89 9.67
C ASN A 154 -27.83 20.55 9.18
N ALA A 155 -27.98 20.05 7.94
CA ALA A 155 -29.28 19.64 7.43
C ALA A 155 -29.84 18.44 8.23
N PRO A 156 -31.15 18.44 8.59
CA PRO A 156 -31.71 17.48 9.54
C PRO A 156 -31.74 16.04 9.03
N MET A 157 -31.93 15.84 7.72
CA MET A 157 -31.92 14.50 7.10
C MET A 157 -30.51 13.91 6.93
N VAL A 158 -29.48 14.74 7.00
CA VAL A 158 -28.10 14.30 6.71
C VAL A 158 -27.50 13.69 7.98
N GLN A 159 -27.45 12.36 8.05
CA GLN A 159 -26.67 11.64 9.07
C GLN A 159 -25.23 11.37 8.62
N THR A 160 -25.05 11.16 7.31
CA THR A 160 -23.77 10.95 6.67
C THR A 160 -23.68 11.86 5.45
N LEU A 161 -22.66 12.72 5.40
CA LEU A 161 -22.33 13.50 4.22
C LEU A 161 -21.16 12.86 3.48
N ASN A 162 -21.36 12.52 2.21
CA ASN A 162 -20.33 11.96 1.35
C ASN A 162 -19.70 13.06 0.47
N LEU A 163 -18.37 13.19 0.48
CA LEU A 163 -17.63 14.17 -0.30
C LEU A 163 -17.61 13.85 -1.81
N GLY A 164 -17.94 12.62 -2.21
CA GLY A 164 -17.83 12.18 -3.61
C GLY A 164 -16.37 12.10 -4.08
N THR A 165 -16.15 11.91 -5.37
CA THR A 165 -14.81 11.80 -5.99
C THR A 165 -14.25 13.16 -6.42
N LEU A 166 -14.42 14.18 -5.58
CA LEU A 166 -14.11 15.57 -5.89
C LEU A 166 -13.04 16.14 -4.94
N THR A 167 -12.37 17.18 -5.43
CA THR A 167 -11.52 18.04 -4.59
C THR A 167 -12.30 19.29 -4.22
N HIS A 168 -12.52 19.49 -2.93
CA HIS A 168 -13.25 20.63 -2.38
C HIS A 168 -12.27 21.60 -1.75
N PHE A 169 -12.13 22.77 -2.36
CA PHE A 169 -11.40 23.87 -1.75
C PHE A 169 -12.30 24.57 -0.72
N PHE A 170 -11.75 24.95 0.43
CA PHE A 170 -12.56 25.56 1.48
C PHE A 170 -11.83 26.70 2.20
N SER A 171 -12.59 27.74 2.55
CA SER A 171 -12.23 28.73 3.56
C SER A 171 -12.97 28.45 4.87
N GLY A 172 -12.44 28.96 5.98
CA GLY A 172 -13.05 28.75 7.29
C GLY A 172 -13.06 27.28 7.75
N GLN A 173 -13.59 27.03 8.94
CA GLN A 173 -13.54 25.70 9.54
C GLN A 173 -14.72 24.85 9.04
N ILE A 174 -14.48 23.56 8.80
CA ILE A 174 -15.53 22.56 8.57
C ILE A 174 -15.87 21.90 9.91
N ILE A 175 -17.11 22.08 10.36
CA ILE A 175 -17.60 21.63 11.66
C ILE A 175 -18.54 20.45 11.43
N LYS A 176 -18.11 19.25 11.81
CA LYS A 176 -18.96 18.06 11.83
C LYS A 176 -19.74 18.01 13.15
N PRO A 177 -21.09 18.10 13.14
CA PRO A 177 -21.89 17.96 14.35
C PRO A 177 -21.71 16.58 15.02
N SER A 178 -22.06 16.54 16.31
CA SER A 178 -22.01 15.33 17.13
C SER A 178 -22.89 14.21 16.53
N GLY A 179 -22.40 12.97 16.52
CA GLY A 179 -23.12 11.78 16.03
C GLY A 179 -23.23 11.64 14.52
N LYS A 180 -22.83 12.66 13.75
CA LYS A 180 -22.83 12.61 12.28
C LYS A 180 -21.53 12.05 11.71
N ALA A 181 -21.58 11.66 10.44
CA ALA A 181 -20.44 11.20 9.67
C ALA A 181 -20.09 12.15 8.51
N LEU A 182 -18.80 12.44 8.35
CA LEU A 182 -18.23 13.07 7.15
C LEU A 182 -17.32 12.04 6.47
N ILE A 183 -17.71 11.57 5.29
CA ILE A 183 -17.01 10.49 4.61
C ILE A 183 -16.64 10.86 3.17
N GLY A 184 -15.60 10.26 2.62
CA GLY A 184 -15.32 10.23 1.19
C GLY A 184 -15.63 8.88 0.56
N VAL A 185 -15.33 8.77 -0.72
CA VAL A 185 -15.36 7.50 -1.47
C VAL A 185 -14.03 6.76 -1.30
N SER A 186 -12.92 7.51 -1.29
CA SER A 186 -11.58 6.97 -0.98
C SER A 186 -10.61 8.12 -0.69
N ARG A 187 -9.56 7.83 0.10
CA ARG A 187 -8.45 8.77 0.36
C ARG A 187 -7.73 9.27 -0.89
N SER A 188 -7.80 8.55 -2.01
CA SER A 188 -7.21 9.00 -3.29
C SER A 188 -8.11 9.92 -4.11
N ALA A 189 -9.44 9.81 -3.95
CA ALA A 189 -10.41 10.52 -4.81
C ALA A 189 -11.15 11.65 -4.10
N SER A 190 -11.31 11.58 -2.79
CA SER A 190 -12.05 12.56 -1.99
C SER A 190 -11.08 13.48 -1.26
N TRP A 191 -11.04 14.75 -1.66
CA TRP A 191 -10.08 15.72 -1.12
C TRP A 191 -10.77 16.93 -0.52
N LEU A 192 -10.30 17.35 0.65
CA LEU A 192 -10.54 18.66 1.23
C LEU A 192 -9.22 19.42 1.18
N LYS A 193 -9.23 20.63 0.61
CA LYS A 193 -8.04 21.49 0.55
C LYS A 193 -8.35 22.87 1.10
N ALA A 194 -7.63 23.32 2.12
CA ALA A 194 -7.79 24.69 2.60
C ALA A 194 -7.39 25.67 1.49
N ILE A 195 -8.03 26.83 1.36
CA ILE A 195 -7.63 27.87 0.40
C ILE A 195 -6.44 28.67 0.98
N PRO A 196 -5.46 29.11 0.16
CA PRO A 196 -4.36 29.94 0.64
C PRO A 196 -4.85 31.21 1.37
N ALA A 197 -4.19 31.61 2.47
CA ALA A 197 -4.64 32.59 3.47
C ALA A 197 -5.66 32.10 4.51
N PHE A 198 -5.84 30.79 4.66
CA PHE A 198 -6.57 30.19 5.78
C PHE A 198 -5.96 30.58 7.13
N VAL A 199 -6.73 31.19 8.06
CA VAL A 199 -6.22 31.51 9.41
C VAL A 199 -7.17 30.93 10.47
N ALA A 200 -7.24 29.60 10.55
CA ALA A 200 -7.94 28.95 11.67
C ALA A 200 -7.10 27.87 12.33
N ARG A 201 -7.31 27.69 13.63
CA ARG A 201 -6.58 26.68 14.42
C ARG A 201 -6.88 25.24 13.99
N GLN A 202 -8.07 24.97 13.46
CA GLN A 202 -8.55 23.64 13.10
C GLN A 202 -9.28 23.70 11.75
N CYS A 203 -8.87 22.88 10.79
CA CYS A 203 -9.49 22.82 9.46
C CYS A 203 -10.80 22.04 9.49
N VAL A 204 -10.75 20.77 9.92
CA VAL A 204 -11.92 19.88 9.98
C VAL A 204 -12.03 19.39 11.41
N TYR A 205 -13.14 19.69 12.08
CA TYR A 205 -13.25 19.32 13.48
C TYR A 205 -14.65 19.03 13.96
N THR A 206 -14.72 18.42 15.14
CA THR A 206 -15.96 18.15 15.87
C THR A 206 -15.78 18.53 17.33
N ILE A 207 -16.87 18.96 17.96
CA ILE A 207 -16.94 19.35 19.37
C ILE A 207 -17.95 18.43 20.06
N ASP A 208 -17.59 17.95 21.25
CA ASP A 208 -18.46 17.18 22.16
C ASP A 208 -19.12 15.98 21.45
N ASP A 209 -18.33 15.31 20.60
CA ASP A 209 -18.83 14.31 19.68
C ASP A 209 -19.14 12.99 20.40
N VAL A 210 -20.32 12.45 20.10
CA VAL A 210 -20.81 11.17 20.63
C VAL A 210 -21.11 10.27 19.44
N ASN A 211 -20.26 9.27 19.22
CA ASN A 211 -20.36 8.27 18.14
C ASN A 211 -20.30 8.82 16.71
N GLY A 212 -19.64 9.96 16.49
CA GLY A 212 -19.43 10.49 15.14
C GLY A 212 -18.32 9.79 14.36
N ARG A 213 -18.23 10.08 13.05
CA ARG A 213 -17.27 9.42 12.15
C ARG A 213 -16.63 10.36 11.14
N PHE A 214 -15.34 10.14 10.87
CA PHE A 214 -14.62 10.65 9.70
C PHE A 214 -14.05 9.46 8.94
N ALA A 215 -14.24 9.37 7.62
CA ALA A 215 -13.66 8.26 6.86
C ALA A 215 -13.34 8.55 5.40
N ASP A 216 -12.33 7.88 4.85
CA ASP A 216 -12.11 7.74 3.40
C ASP A 216 -11.87 9.06 2.62
N PHE A 217 -11.13 10.02 3.19
CA PHE A 217 -10.75 11.25 2.48
C PHE A 217 -9.36 11.73 2.85
N SER A 218 -8.79 12.58 2.01
CA SER A 218 -7.54 13.30 2.28
C SER A 218 -7.82 14.77 2.58
N LEU A 219 -7.08 15.33 3.53
CA LEU A 219 -7.13 16.74 3.91
C LEU A 219 -5.75 17.37 3.70
N ASP A 220 -5.69 18.41 2.88
CA ASP A 220 -4.52 19.26 2.73
C ASP A 220 -4.76 20.60 3.42
N VAL A 221 -3.95 20.89 4.45
CA VAL A 221 -4.03 22.14 5.21
C VAL A 221 -3.40 23.32 4.43
N GLN A 222 -2.73 23.04 3.30
CA GLN A 222 -2.08 24.03 2.41
C GLN A 222 -1.15 25.00 3.14
N ARG A 223 0.00 24.50 3.57
CA ARG A 223 1.03 25.27 4.27
C ARG A 223 1.56 26.45 3.44
N SER A 224 1.62 26.33 2.11
CA SER A 224 2.05 27.41 1.22
C SER A 224 1.24 28.69 1.34
N GLY A 225 0.00 28.61 1.85
CA GLY A 225 -0.86 29.75 2.12
C GLY A 225 -0.73 30.37 3.52
N LEU A 226 0.08 29.79 4.42
CA LEU A 226 0.23 30.21 5.82
C LEU A 226 1.55 30.99 5.97
N GLY A 227 1.50 32.21 6.50
CA GLY A 227 2.58 33.21 6.48
C GLY A 227 3.85 32.92 7.31
N GLY A 228 4.29 31.66 7.41
CA GLY A 228 5.65 31.29 7.82
C GLY A 228 6.03 31.52 9.28
N THR A 229 5.13 31.97 10.16
CA THR A 229 5.43 32.14 11.59
C THR A 229 4.70 31.13 12.46
N ASN A 230 5.38 30.61 13.50
CA ASN A 230 4.83 29.68 14.51
C ASN A 230 3.55 30.17 15.22
N ALA A 231 3.17 31.44 15.04
CA ALA A 231 1.98 32.05 15.62
C ALA A 231 0.67 31.60 14.93
N GLN A 232 0.72 31.01 13.73
CA GLN A 232 -0.44 30.51 12.98
C GLN A 232 -0.41 28.99 12.81
N ARG A 233 -0.71 28.25 13.89
CA ARG A 233 -0.89 26.78 13.84
C ARG A 233 -2.26 26.44 13.29
N SER A 234 -2.30 25.68 12.20
CA SER A 234 -3.50 25.09 11.61
C SER A 234 -3.40 23.57 11.68
N SER A 235 -4.39 22.98 12.33
CA SER A 235 -4.47 21.54 12.56
C SER A 235 -5.43 20.89 11.57
N GLY A 236 -5.18 19.65 11.19
CA GLY A 236 -6.02 18.88 10.30
C GLY A 236 -7.32 18.43 10.96
N VAL A 237 -7.47 17.12 11.16
CA VAL A 237 -8.67 16.54 11.77
C VAL A 237 -8.59 16.61 13.29
N THR A 238 -9.50 17.37 13.89
CA THR A 238 -9.53 17.62 15.34
C THR A 238 -10.80 17.08 15.99
N ILE A 239 -10.65 16.38 17.12
CA ILE A 239 -11.75 15.97 18.00
C ILE A 239 -11.58 16.67 19.33
N ARG A 240 -12.57 17.47 19.72
CA ARG A 240 -12.50 18.27 20.94
C ARG A 240 -13.66 17.96 21.88
N ALA A 241 -13.37 17.76 23.16
CA ALA A 241 -14.36 17.85 24.24
C ALA A 241 -14.22 19.24 24.88
N GLN A 242 -15.17 20.13 24.65
CA GLN A 242 -15.11 21.54 25.06
C GLN A 242 -16.23 21.90 26.04
N ASN A 243 -17.49 21.66 25.67
CA ASN A 243 -18.63 22.00 26.53
C ASN A 243 -19.16 20.78 27.28
N ALA A 244 -18.91 19.57 26.76
CA ALA A 244 -19.31 18.30 27.37
C ALA A 244 -18.24 17.23 27.13
N ASP A 245 -18.41 16.06 27.75
CA ASP A 245 -17.55 14.91 27.49
C ASP A 245 -17.83 14.35 26.08
N GLY A 246 -16.78 13.95 25.38
CA GLY A 246 -16.86 13.30 24.07
C GLY A 246 -16.63 11.78 24.19
N PHE A 247 -17.34 11.01 23.37
CA PHE A 247 -17.28 9.55 23.41
C PHE A 247 -17.41 8.90 22.02
N GLY A 248 -16.51 7.98 21.69
CA GLY A 248 -16.76 7.00 20.62
C GLY A 248 -16.57 7.50 19.19
N THR A 249 -15.93 8.65 18.97
CA THR A 249 -15.62 9.11 17.60
C THR A 249 -14.62 8.19 16.92
N ILE A 250 -14.90 7.82 15.68
CA ILE A 250 -14.04 6.98 14.84
C ILE A 250 -13.47 7.79 13.67
N VAL A 251 -12.16 7.72 13.47
CA VAL A 251 -11.47 8.23 12.28
C VAL A 251 -10.85 7.05 11.55
N ASP A 252 -11.21 6.83 10.29
CA ASP A 252 -10.85 5.62 9.55
C ASP A 252 -10.37 5.96 8.13
N ARG A 253 -9.11 5.67 7.81
CA ARG A 253 -8.50 5.97 6.49
C ARG A 253 -8.60 7.45 6.11
N VAL A 254 -8.18 8.34 7.01
CA VAL A 254 -8.09 9.78 6.76
C VAL A 254 -6.63 10.24 6.78
N ASP A 255 -6.19 10.77 5.65
CA ASP A 255 -4.81 11.23 5.46
C ASP A 255 -4.76 12.75 5.57
N VAL A 256 -3.78 13.28 6.31
CA VAL A 256 -3.62 14.72 6.53
C VAL A 256 -2.24 15.17 6.06
N TYR A 257 -2.22 16.22 5.24
CA TYR A 257 -1.04 16.80 4.64
C TYR A 257 -0.80 18.22 5.14
N ASN A 258 0.48 18.57 5.32
CA ASN A 258 0.94 19.94 5.44
C ASN A 258 0.40 20.73 6.64
N ALA A 259 -0.02 20.06 7.73
CA ALA A 259 -0.50 20.79 8.91
C ALA A 259 0.63 21.61 9.54
N THR A 260 0.40 22.90 9.79
CA THR A 260 1.38 23.74 10.54
C THR A 260 1.26 23.56 12.04
N GLY A 261 0.18 22.95 12.52
CA GLY A 261 0.06 22.40 13.87
C GLY A 261 -0.02 20.88 13.83
N TYR A 262 -1.14 20.34 14.30
CA TYR A 262 -1.35 18.91 14.50
C TYR A 262 -2.09 18.30 13.31
N ALA A 263 -1.58 17.22 12.70
CA ALA A 263 -2.28 16.56 11.61
C ALA A 263 -3.58 15.93 12.10
N HIS A 264 -3.46 15.13 13.16
CA HIS A 264 -4.55 14.52 13.89
C HIS A 264 -4.48 14.95 15.34
N TYR A 265 -5.53 15.62 15.83
CA TYR A 265 -5.54 16.20 17.17
C TYR A 265 -6.74 15.74 17.99
N ASP A 266 -6.46 15.25 19.18
CA ASP A 266 -7.47 14.96 20.20
C ASP A 266 -7.25 15.86 21.40
N SER A 267 -8.27 16.59 21.81
CA SER A 267 -8.17 17.52 22.92
C SER A 267 -9.39 17.44 23.81
N ALA A 268 -9.18 17.00 25.05
CA ALA A 268 -10.12 17.29 26.11
C ALA A 268 -9.75 18.64 26.71
N ASP A 269 -10.66 19.62 26.66
CA ASP A 269 -10.35 21.03 26.88
C ASP A 269 -9.54 21.22 28.16
N TYR A 270 -8.33 21.72 27.93
CA TYR A 270 -7.31 21.95 28.92
C TYR A 270 -7.12 23.47 28.99
N GLY A 271 -8.00 24.10 29.77
CA GLY A 271 -7.94 25.51 30.09
C GLY A 271 -8.10 25.64 31.60
N GLY A 272 -7.10 26.24 32.26
CA GLY A 272 -6.94 26.34 33.72
C GLY A 272 -7.99 27.15 34.49
N SER A 273 -9.27 26.99 34.19
CA SER A 273 -10.40 27.55 34.95
C SER A 273 -11.59 26.59 35.12
N LEU A 274 -11.60 25.43 34.46
CA LEU A 274 -12.71 24.48 34.60
C LEU A 274 -12.56 23.68 35.90
N ALA A 275 -13.50 23.87 36.83
CA ALA A 275 -13.60 23.11 38.09
C ALA A 275 -13.74 21.59 37.88
N THR A 276 -14.08 21.15 36.66
CA THR A 276 -14.16 19.74 36.26
C THR A 276 -13.51 19.55 34.88
N PRO A 277 -12.39 18.81 34.77
CA PRO A 277 -11.78 18.51 33.48
C PRO A 277 -12.75 17.73 32.59
N ARG A 278 -12.86 18.13 31.32
CA ARG A 278 -13.63 17.38 30.31
C ARG A 278 -12.91 16.08 29.97
N LYS A 279 -13.68 15.09 29.52
CA LYS A 279 -13.14 13.78 29.14
C LYS A 279 -13.42 13.50 27.68
N LEU A 280 -12.42 12.94 27.02
CA LEU A 280 -12.57 12.39 25.68
C LEU A 280 -12.23 10.90 25.74
N ARG A 281 -13.19 10.04 25.37
CA ARG A 281 -13.09 8.58 25.62
C ARG A 281 -13.49 7.77 24.40
N GLY A 282 -12.90 6.57 24.27
CA GLY A 282 -13.29 5.62 23.24
C GLY A 282 -12.99 6.12 21.82
N ILE A 283 -12.05 7.05 21.67
CA ILE A 283 -11.65 7.56 20.37
C ILE A 283 -10.79 6.52 19.68
N VAL A 284 -11.07 6.25 18.41
CA VAL A 284 -10.32 5.28 17.64
C VAL A 284 -9.90 5.87 16.30
N ARG A 285 -8.60 5.88 16.03
CA ARG A 285 -8.02 6.15 14.71
C ARG A 285 -7.49 4.88 14.09
N ARG A 286 -7.82 4.62 12.83
CA ARG A 286 -7.34 3.44 12.10
C ARG A 286 -6.87 3.82 10.71
N GLN A 287 -5.73 3.28 10.28
CA GLN A 287 -5.24 3.43 8.90
C GLN A 287 -5.12 4.88 8.43
N CYS A 288 -4.90 5.81 9.36
CA CYS A 288 -4.76 7.23 9.08
C CYS A 288 -3.29 7.60 8.86
N ARG A 289 -3.03 8.61 8.05
CA ARG A 289 -1.66 9.08 7.80
C ARG A 289 -1.50 10.57 8.08
N ALA A 290 -0.29 10.93 8.47
CA ALA A 290 0.14 12.31 8.62
C ALA A 290 1.42 12.54 7.80
N PHE A 291 1.39 13.50 6.89
CA PHE A 291 2.50 13.86 6.03
C PHE A 291 2.92 15.30 6.29
N ASN A 292 4.21 15.52 6.49
CA ASN A 292 4.78 16.86 6.57
C ASN A 292 4.00 17.76 7.55
N SER A 293 3.77 17.30 8.78
CA SER A 293 3.07 18.07 9.82
C SER A 293 4.03 18.46 10.95
N GLN A 294 3.77 19.57 11.66
CA GLN A 294 4.55 19.89 12.87
C GLN A 294 4.41 18.75 13.89
N VAL A 295 3.20 18.24 14.07
CA VAL A 295 2.97 17.02 14.85
C VAL A 295 2.07 16.08 14.08
N GLY A 296 2.40 14.79 14.06
CA GLY A 296 1.60 13.77 13.37
C GLY A 296 0.28 13.50 14.09
N PHE A 297 0.35 12.83 15.24
CA PHE A 297 -0.81 12.52 16.08
C PHE A 297 -0.57 13.03 17.50
N GLU A 298 -1.43 13.93 17.97
CA GLU A 298 -1.35 14.50 19.30
C GLU A 298 -2.61 14.24 20.12
N SER A 299 -2.41 13.97 21.41
CA SER A 299 -3.46 13.81 22.41
C SER A 299 -3.20 14.72 23.60
N THR A 300 -4.17 15.57 23.93
CA THR A 300 -4.10 16.51 25.06
C THR A 300 -5.26 16.39 26.03
N GLY A 301 -4.97 16.59 27.31
CA GLY A 301 -5.99 16.55 28.38
C GLY A 301 -6.44 15.13 28.74
N ASP A 302 -7.53 15.02 29.50
CA ASP A 302 -8.05 13.74 29.98
C ASP A 302 -8.65 12.91 28.83
N THR A 303 -7.77 12.20 28.12
CA THR A 303 -8.06 11.47 26.89
C THR A 303 -7.83 9.96 27.04
N SER A 304 -8.70 9.16 26.39
CA SER A 304 -8.54 7.72 26.20
C SER A 304 -8.69 7.37 24.72
N ILE A 305 -7.57 7.08 24.06
CA ILE A 305 -7.45 7.01 22.60
C ILE A 305 -6.75 5.72 22.20
N LYS A 306 -7.22 5.12 21.11
CA LYS A 306 -6.57 4.00 20.42
C LYS A 306 -6.23 4.39 18.98
N THR A 307 -4.98 4.19 18.60
CA THR A 307 -4.47 4.47 17.25
C THR A 307 -3.92 3.17 16.68
N ILE A 308 -4.41 2.74 15.51
CA ILE A 308 -4.15 1.42 14.94
C ILE A 308 -3.70 1.57 13.49
N ASP A 309 -2.56 1.00 13.12
CA ASP A 309 -2.05 1.00 11.75
C ASP A 309 -1.96 2.42 11.16
N CYS A 310 -1.61 3.42 11.98
CA CYS A 310 -1.51 4.82 11.55
C CYS A 310 -0.06 5.24 11.38
N ASP A 311 0.25 5.92 10.29
CA ASP A 311 1.62 6.22 9.88
C ASP A 311 1.92 7.73 9.89
N VAL A 312 3.17 8.09 10.19
CA VAL A 312 3.67 9.47 10.12
C VAL A 312 4.94 9.51 9.29
N GLU A 313 4.95 10.41 8.30
CA GLU A 313 6.13 10.71 7.50
C GLU A 313 6.62 12.13 7.81
N ALA A 314 7.79 12.20 8.47
CA ALA A 314 8.44 13.45 8.82
C ALA A 314 9.40 13.86 7.69
N SER A 315 8.97 14.82 6.87
CA SER A 315 9.67 15.28 5.68
C SER A 315 10.47 16.56 5.95
N THR A 316 11.67 16.68 5.36
CA THR A 316 12.43 17.94 5.28
C THR A 316 12.17 18.72 3.99
N VAL A 317 11.37 18.16 3.08
CA VAL A 317 10.97 18.81 1.82
C VAL A 317 9.54 19.33 1.93
N THR A 318 9.29 20.46 1.26
CA THR A 318 7.99 21.11 1.24
C THR A 318 7.19 20.56 0.06
N TRP A 319 6.07 19.90 0.35
CA TRP A 319 5.28 19.18 -0.68
C TRP A 319 4.40 20.12 -1.50
N ASP A 320 4.11 21.31 -0.98
CA ASP A 320 3.25 22.33 -1.58
C ASP A 320 3.98 23.64 -1.89
N GLY A 321 5.32 23.65 -1.80
CA GLY A 321 6.16 24.84 -1.98
C GLY A 321 6.12 25.84 -0.82
N GLY A 322 5.43 25.54 0.28
CA GLY A 322 5.38 26.39 1.48
C GLY A 322 6.67 26.40 2.29
N SER A 323 6.68 27.12 3.41
CA SER A 323 7.83 27.13 4.34
C SER A 323 8.06 25.75 4.97
N LEU A 324 9.31 25.36 5.19
CA LEU A 324 9.62 24.15 5.94
C LEU A 324 9.29 24.34 7.42
N VAL A 325 8.38 23.54 7.96
CA VAL A 325 8.14 23.42 9.40
C VAL A 325 8.61 22.02 9.80
N PRO A 326 9.72 21.89 10.55
CA PRO A 326 10.19 20.61 11.03
C PRO A 326 9.11 19.90 11.84
N THR A 327 8.96 18.59 11.65
CA THR A 327 8.14 17.78 12.53
C THR A 327 8.76 17.80 13.92
N GLU A 328 8.06 18.33 14.92
CA GLU A 328 8.44 18.33 16.33
C GLU A 328 8.34 16.93 16.92
N ALA A 329 7.20 16.26 16.71
CA ALA A 329 6.95 14.90 17.18
C ALA A 329 6.06 14.14 16.19
N MET A 330 6.35 12.87 15.92
CA MET A 330 5.43 12.05 15.10
C MET A 330 4.20 11.66 15.94
N TYR A 331 4.43 11.28 17.19
CA TYR A 331 3.41 10.89 18.15
C TYR A 331 3.62 11.64 19.46
N HIS A 332 2.62 12.37 19.93
CA HIS A 332 2.77 13.26 21.09
C HIS A 332 1.64 13.05 22.11
N GLU A 333 2.01 12.73 23.35
CA GLU A 333 1.09 12.75 24.50
C GLU A 333 1.44 13.94 25.36
N TYR A 334 0.49 14.83 25.57
CA TYR A 334 0.73 16.09 26.26
C TYR A 334 -0.33 16.35 27.34
N GLY A 335 0.08 16.38 28.62
CA GLY A 335 -0.82 16.66 29.75
C GLY A 335 -1.47 15.42 30.38
N PRO A 336 -2.62 15.55 31.09
CA PRO A 336 -3.20 14.47 31.90
C PRO A 336 -3.83 13.34 31.07
N ILE A 337 -3.03 12.45 30.50
CA ILE A 337 -3.53 11.30 29.72
C ILE A 337 -4.08 10.20 30.63
N ALA A 338 -5.31 9.75 30.38
CA ALA A 338 -5.86 8.56 31.02
C ALA A 338 -5.33 7.27 30.38
N HIS A 339 -5.41 7.18 29.04
CA HIS A 339 -4.88 6.02 28.32
C HIS A 339 -4.64 6.33 26.83
N VAL A 340 -3.41 6.16 26.36
CA VAL A 340 -3.13 6.11 24.92
C VAL A 340 -2.58 4.73 24.56
N HIS A 341 -3.13 4.12 23.51
CA HIS A 341 -2.67 2.84 22.99
C HIS A 341 -2.42 2.93 21.48
N ARG A 342 -1.16 2.81 21.08
CA ARG A 342 -0.71 2.71 19.70
C ARG A 342 -0.40 1.27 19.33
N ILE A 343 -0.98 0.81 18.22
CA ILE A 343 -0.87 -0.57 17.75
C ILE A 343 -0.41 -0.54 16.30
N ARG A 344 0.75 -1.14 16.01
CA ARG A 344 1.33 -1.21 14.65
C ARG A 344 1.43 0.13 13.93
N CYS A 345 1.67 1.19 14.70
CA CYS A 345 1.88 2.53 14.15
C CYS A 345 3.31 2.69 13.66
N ARG A 346 3.52 3.42 12.56
CA ARG A 346 4.86 3.65 11.99
C ARG A 346 5.23 5.12 11.90
N GLY A 347 6.46 5.44 12.28
CA GLY A 347 7.02 6.78 12.12
C GLY A 347 8.35 6.71 11.39
N TYR A 348 8.52 7.47 10.30
CA TYR A 348 9.79 7.52 9.58
C TYR A 348 10.14 8.95 9.15
N GLY A 349 11.42 9.31 9.25
CA GLY A 349 11.98 10.54 8.67
C GLY A 349 12.76 11.42 9.64
N GLN A 350 12.79 12.72 9.38
CA GLN A 350 13.52 13.72 10.19
C GLN A 350 12.54 14.47 11.10
N ALA A 351 12.50 14.12 12.38
CA ALA A 351 11.62 14.75 13.38
C ALA A 351 12.40 15.17 14.64
N GLY A 352 11.91 16.13 15.42
CA GLY A 352 12.47 16.51 16.73
C GLY A 352 12.32 15.41 17.80
N ALA A 353 11.34 14.53 17.64
CA ALA A 353 11.16 13.28 18.36
C ALA A 353 10.31 12.32 17.49
N GLY A 354 10.54 11.02 17.61
CA GLY A 354 9.64 10.03 17.01
C GLY A 354 8.34 9.99 17.82
N ALA A 355 8.39 9.36 18.98
CA ALA A 355 7.35 9.43 20.00
C ALA A 355 7.80 10.31 21.19
N LEU A 356 6.90 11.14 21.70
CA LEU A 356 7.16 12.08 22.79
C LEU A 356 6.04 12.03 23.85
N PRO A 357 6.05 11.12 24.82
CA PRO A 357 5.18 11.26 25.99
C PRO A 357 5.74 12.27 26.99
N ALA A 358 5.06 13.42 27.15
CA ALA A 358 5.56 14.53 27.97
C ALA A 358 4.56 14.98 29.05
N VAL A 359 5.08 15.08 30.28
CA VAL A 359 4.46 15.79 31.40
C VAL A 359 4.84 17.26 31.29
N VAL A 360 3.85 18.16 31.32
CA VAL A 360 4.09 19.60 31.09
C VAL A 360 3.29 20.49 32.05
N ASP A 361 2.62 19.84 33.00
CA ASP A 361 1.64 20.40 33.93
C ASP A 361 1.61 19.52 35.19
N PRO A 362 1.01 19.93 36.33
CA PRO A 362 1.01 19.17 37.58
C PRO A 362 0.09 17.93 37.53
N PHE A 363 0.22 17.12 36.49
CA PHE A 363 -0.51 15.88 36.28
C PHE A 363 0.40 14.81 35.65
N SER A 364 0.37 13.62 36.23
CA SER A 364 1.03 12.45 35.67
C SER A 364 0.24 11.85 34.51
N LEU A 365 0.93 11.29 33.52
CA LEU A 365 0.30 10.45 32.50
C LEU A 365 0.08 9.05 33.09
N ARG A 366 -1.15 8.54 33.03
CA ARG A 366 -1.52 7.29 33.69
C ARG A 366 -1.01 6.08 32.93
N ARG A 367 -1.45 5.89 31.68
CA ARG A 367 -1.08 4.73 30.86
C ARG A 367 -0.80 5.12 29.42
N VAL A 368 0.38 4.75 28.93
CA VAL A 368 0.75 4.90 27.52
C VAL A 368 1.27 3.55 27.04
N THR A 369 0.71 3.01 25.97
CA THR A 369 1.06 1.70 25.42
C THR A 369 1.46 1.85 23.96
N TYR A 370 2.64 1.34 23.63
CA TYR A 370 3.11 1.12 22.26
C TYR A 370 3.20 -0.39 22.05
N ASP A 371 2.53 -0.89 21.02
CA ASP A 371 2.40 -2.31 20.72
C ASP A 371 2.69 -2.55 19.23
N GLU A 372 3.76 -3.28 18.93
CA GLU A 372 4.23 -3.58 17.56
C GLU A 372 4.50 -2.34 16.69
N CYS A 373 4.84 -1.20 17.30
CA CYS A 373 5.13 0.04 16.56
C CYS A 373 6.56 0.05 16.01
N ASP A 374 6.79 0.70 14.86
CA ASP A 374 8.11 0.90 14.26
C ASP A 374 8.38 2.39 14.04
N ILE A 375 9.26 2.97 14.84
CA ILE A 375 9.56 4.40 14.83
C ILE A 375 11.06 4.58 14.59
N GLU A 376 11.36 5.17 13.44
CA GLU A 376 12.71 5.44 12.98
C GLU A 376 12.89 6.94 12.70
N VAL A 377 13.82 7.56 13.44
CA VAL A 377 14.20 8.96 13.25
C VAL A 377 15.63 9.06 12.77
N THR A 378 15.85 9.97 11.83
CA THR A 378 17.17 10.20 11.21
C THR A 378 17.85 11.48 11.70
N SER A 379 17.13 12.26 12.52
CA SER A 379 17.59 13.46 13.20
C SER A 379 18.44 13.12 14.44
N GLY A 380 19.08 14.14 15.01
CA GLY A 380 19.94 14.00 16.19
C GLY A 380 19.20 13.84 17.52
N VAL A 381 18.06 13.17 17.55
CA VAL A 381 17.16 13.09 18.72
C VAL A 381 16.62 11.68 18.89
N PRO A 382 16.08 11.30 20.07
CA PRO A 382 15.59 9.96 20.25
C PRO A 382 14.30 9.59 19.53
N ALA A 383 14.21 8.31 19.14
CA ALA A 383 13.01 7.75 18.51
C ALA A 383 11.84 7.64 19.50
N LEU A 384 12.14 7.49 20.79
CA LEU A 384 11.19 7.66 21.89
C LEU A 384 11.81 8.55 22.97
N VAL A 385 11.10 9.60 23.36
CA VAL A 385 11.48 10.52 24.43
C VAL A 385 10.35 10.59 25.43
N VAL A 386 10.57 10.09 26.64
CA VAL A 386 9.59 10.18 27.73
C VAL A 386 10.10 11.18 28.75
N ASN A 387 9.30 12.21 29.03
CA ASN A 387 9.69 13.31 29.90
C ASN A 387 8.72 13.47 31.07
N GLY A 388 9.09 12.90 32.22
CA GLY A 388 8.56 13.29 33.53
C GLY A 388 9.17 14.63 34.01
N GLN A 389 8.50 15.29 34.94
CA GLN A 389 8.92 16.59 35.45
C GLN A 389 8.73 16.71 36.97
N VAL A 390 9.55 17.54 37.60
CA VAL A 390 9.35 17.97 38.99
C VAL A 390 8.85 19.41 38.96
N ILE A 391 7.62 19.65 39.43
CA ILE A 391 7.00 20.98 39.47
C ILE A 391 6.69 21.30 40.93
N ASN A 392 7.24 22.41 41.45
CA ASN A 392 7.09 22.84 42.84
C ASN A 392 7.44 21.75 43.87
N GLY A 393 8.49 20.96 43.60
CA GLY A 393 8.93 19.88 44.48
C GLY A 393 8.07 18.61 44.43
N VAL A 394 7.00 18.60 43.64
CA VAL A 394 6.17 17.41 43.39
C VAL A 394 6.59 16.77 42.08
N GLU A 395 6.78 15.46 42.12
CA GLU A 395 7.18 14.70 40.95
C GLU A 395 5.98 14.18 40.16
N TYR A 396 6.00 14.43 38.86
CA TYR A 396 4.99 14.02 37.91
C TYR A 396 5.62 13.12 36.85
N ARG A 397 5.05 11.93 36.68
CA ARG A 397 5.66 10.84 35.92
C ARG A 397 4.76 10.34 34.79
N VAL A 398 5.35 9.59 33.87
CA VAL A 398 4.59 8.62 33.07
C VAL A 398 4.52 7.31 33.87
N GLN A 399 3.35 7.03 34.46
CA GLN A 399 3.18 6.02 35.52
C GLN A 399 3.13 4.58 35.02
N ASN A 400 2.66 4.35 33.80
CA ASN A 400 2.56 3.01 33.23
C ASN A 400 2.81 3.06 31.72
N LEU A 401 4.10 3.14 31.36
CA LEU A 401 4.55 2.99 29.99
C LEU A 401 4.71 1.49 29.67
N GLN A 402 3.98 1.01 28.67
CA GLN A 402 4.11 -0.35 28.17
C GLN A 402 4.65 -0.30 26.73
N ILE A 403 5.74 -1.02 26.47
CA ILE A 403 6.33 -1.16 25.14
C ILE A 403 6.38 -2.65 24.82
N ILE A 404 5.72 -3.07 23.76
CA ILE A 404 5.54 -4.49 23.40
C ILE A 404 5.98 -4.68 21.96
N ASN A 405 7.06 -5.43 21.73
CA ASN A 405 7.59 -5.77 20.41
C ASN A 405 7.76 -4.57 19.45
N CYS A 406 8.10 -3.39 19.99
CA CYS A 406 8.32 -2.19 19.19
C CYS A 406 9.75 -2.10 18.68
N ARG A 407 9.95 -1.38 17.58
CA ARG A 407 11.24 -0.98 17.06
C ARG A 407 11.39 0.54 17.20
N PHE A 408 12.42 0.98 17.93
CA PHE A 408 12.75 2.39 18.13
C PHE A 408 14.19 2.61 17.69
N VAL A 409 14.38 3.32 16.58
CA VAL A 409 15.69 3.51 15.95
C VAL A 409 15.96 4.99 15.76
N SER A 410 17.07 5.46 16.30
CA SER A 410 17.62 6.78 15.98
C SER A 410 18.99 6.63 15.34
N ALA A 411 19.15 7.17 14.13
CA ALA A 411 20.42 7.08 13.41
C ALA A 411 21.51 7.98 14.02
N ASN A 412 21.11 9.14 14.55
CA ASN A 412 22.03 10.19 14.99
C ASN A 412 21.73 10.72 16.41
N GLY A 413 20.85 10.06 17.17
CA GLY A 413 20.62 10.28 18.60
C GLY A 413 20.42 8.98 19.38
N GLY A 414 20.02 9.08 20.65
CA GLY A 414 19.69 7.89 21.47
C GLY A 414 18.49 7.12 20.91
N GLY A 415 18.41 5.80 21.08
CA GLY A 415 17.26 5.03 20.59
C GLY A 415 16.01 5.39 21.38
N THR A 416 16.09 5.31 22.71
CA THR A 416 14.99 5.61 23.62
C THR A 416 15.51 6.31 24.86
N SER A 417 14.89 7.43 25.24
CA SER A 417 15.16 8.19 26.46
C SER A 417 13.96 8.13 27.39
N LEU A 418 14.17 7.60 28.59
CA LEU A 418 13.14 7.40 29.61
C LEU A 418 13.46 8.25 30.84
N ASN A 419 12.76 9.36 31.00
CA ASN A 419 12.96 10.30 32.09
C ASN A 419 11.73 10.36 32.98
N GLY A 420 11.89 10.13 34.29
CA GLY A 420 10.79 10.21 35.26
C GLY A 420 9.60 9.30 34.91
N THR A 421 9.85 8.02 34.65
CA THR A 421 8.82 7.07 34.19
C THR A 421 8.88 5.72 34.89
N THR A 422 7.74 5.03 34.99
CA THR A 422 7.70 3.59 35.24
C THR A 422 7.32 2.88 33.94
N ALA A 423 8.23 2.04 33.45
CA ALA A 423 8.13 1.42 32.14
C ALA A 423 8.33 -0.10 32.19
N THR A 424 7.58 -0.81 31.35
CA THR A 424 7.78 -2.23 31.08
C THR A 424 7.99 -2.42 29.58
N ILE A 425 9.13 -3.01 29.23
CA ILE A 425 9.52 -3.33 27.85
C ILE A 425 9.48 -4.84 27.68
N ARG A 426 8.74 -5.32 26.67
CA ARG A 426 8.61 -6.75 26.35
C ARG A 426 8.98 -6.99 24.89
N GLY A 427 10.17 -7.52 24.65
CA GLY A 427 10.72 -7.69 23.31
C GLY A 427 11.02 -6.37 22.62
N GLY A 428 11.24 -6.43 21.31
CA GLY A 428 11.52 -5.26 20.48
C GLY A 428 13.00 -4.91 20.34
N THR A 429 13.26 -3.91 19.50
CA THR A 429 14.61 -3.50 19.08
C THR A 429 14.81 -2.02 19.33
N PHE A 430 15.84 -1.66 20.08
CA PHE A 430 16.13 -0.29 20.51
C PHE A 430 17.54 0.09 20.07
N ILE A 431 17.66 0.97 19.09
CA ILE A 431 18.95 1.32 18.49
C ILE A 431 19.17 2.83 18.59
N GLY A 432 20.25 3.23 19.26
CA GLY A 432 20.73 4.60 19.26
C GLY A 432 22.08 4.73 18.58
N GLY A 433 22.24 5.76 17.76
CA GLY A 433 23.49 6.11 17.09
C GLY A 433 23.95 7.51 17.50
N ALA A 434 25.22 7.67 17.89
CA ALA A 434 25.84 8.98 18.03
C ALA A 434 26.71 9.31 16.82
N SER A 435 26.51 10.51 16.28
CA SER A 435 27.32 11.08 15.20
C SER A 435 28.03 12.35 15.67
N ALA A 436 29.31 12.51 15.29
CA ALA A 436 30.12 13.69 15.56
C ALA A 436 29.51 14.99 15.00
N SER A 437 28.69 14.89 13.94
CA SER A 437 28.11 16.05 13.24
C SER A 437 27.09 16.85 14.04
N ASN A 438 26.56 16.29 15.13
CA ASN A 438 25.37 16.83 15.81
C ASN A 438 25.64 17.29 17.26
N GLY A 439 26.88 17.21 17.75
CA GLY A 439 27.25 17.65 19.11
C GLY A 439 26.63 16.82 20.25
N GLN A 440 25.98 15.69 19.96
CA GLN A 440 25.43 14.79 20.97
C GLN A 440 26.49 13.78 21.41
N GLY A 441 26.87 13.85 22.69
CA GLY A 441 28.06 13.19 23.21
C GLY A 441 27.97 11.67 23.38
N ASN A 442 26.79 11.02 23.33
CA ASN A 442 26.68 9.57 23.60
C ASN A 442 25.57 8.88 22.80
N GLY A 443 25.84 7.66 22.32
CA GLY A 443 24.89 6.83 21.57
C GLY A 443 24.34 5.71 22.45
N ALA A 444 23.16 5.93 23.04
CA ALA A 444 22.51 4.97 23.93
C ALA A 444 21.35 4.25 23.24
N GLY A 445 21.28 2.91 23.31
CA GLY A 445 20.10 2.16 22.85
C GLY A 445 18.88 2.51 23.72
N ILE A 446 19.02 2.36 25.03
CA ILE A 446 18.09 2.86 26.04
C ILE A 446 18.85 3.71 27.06
N ASP A 447 18.39 4.94 27.26
CA ASP A 447 18.88 5.85 28.28
C ASP A 447 17.79 6.11 29.32
N THR A 448 18.16 6.08 30.60
CA THR A 448 17.24 6.32 31.72
C THR A 448 17.84 7.35 32.66
N SER A 449 17.03 8.33 33.07
CA SER A 449 17.45 9.34 34.06
C SER A 449 16.80 9.12 35.42
N THR A 450 17.19 9.97 36.39
CA THR A 450 16.72 9.99 37.77
C THR A 450 15.21 9.73 37.86
N ASN A 451 14.83 8.91 38.85
CA ASN A 451 13.48 8.49 39.19
C ASN A 451 12.76 7.59 38.17
N SER A 452 13.50 7.01 37.23
CA SER A 452 12.95 6.02 36.30
C SER A 452 13.03 4.61 36.88
N ILE A 453 11.97 3.82 36.72
CA ILE A 453 11.91 2.40 37.06
C ILE A 453 11.55 1.63 35.78
N VAL A 454 12.47 0.83 35.27
CA VAL A 454 12.32 0.19 33.96
C VAL A 454 12.60 -1.31 34.07
N ASP A 455 11.60 -2.13 33.73
CA ASP A 455 11.75 -3.57 33.61
C ASP A 455 11.81 -3.96 32.12
N ILE A 456 12.90 -4.61 31.71
CA ILE A 456 13.16 -4.98 30.31
C ILE A 456 13.18 -6.50 30.20
N TYR A 457 12.30 -7.05 29.36
CA TYR A 457 12.16 -8.48 29.11
C TYR A 457 12.54 -8.80 27.66
N ALA A 458 13.62 -9.55 27.45
CA ALA A 458 14.00 -10.12 26.16
C ALA A 458 14.10 -9.14 24.97
N ALA A 459 14.53 -7.89 25.20
CA ALA A 459 14.72 -6.90 24.15
C ALA A 459 16.12 -6.98 23.51
N GLU A 460 16.25 -6.52 22.27
CA GLU A 460 17.52 -6.22 21.63
C GLU A 460 17.82 -4.73 21.79
N VAL A 461 18.91 -4.40 22.48
CA VAL A 461 19.30 -3.02 22.76
C VAL A 461 20.71 -2.77 22.23
N VAL A 462 20.86 -1.76 21.39
CA VAL A 462 22.11 -1.44 20.70
C VAL A 462 22.43 0.04 20.83
N GLY A 463 23.56 0.35 21.45
CA GLY A 463 24.17 1.68 21.41
C GLY A 463 25.35 1.70 20.47
N ASN A 464 25.36 2.64 19.53
CA ASN A 464 26.44 2.85 18.58
C ASN A 464 26.98 4.28 18.73
N ALA A 465 28.28 4.45 18.71
CA ALA A 465 28.92 5.76 18.62
C ALA A 465 29.98 5.77 17.53
N ASP A 466 30.02 6.84 16.75
CA ASP A 466 31.06 7.10 15.74
C ASP A 466 32.45 7.15 16.41
N PRO A 467 33.42 6.32 15.96
CA PRO A 467 34.81 6.36 16.41
C PRO A 467 35.46 7.76 16.31
N ALA A 468 35.05 8.59 15.35
CA ALA A 468 35.65 9.89 15.09
C ALA A 468 35.18 11.01 16.06
N GLY A 469 34.04 10.81 16.74
CA GLY A 469 33.37 11.87 17.52
C GLY A 469 33.71 11.94 19.01
N GLY A 470 34.52 11.01 19.52
CA GLY A 470 34.90 10.96 20.95
C GLY A 470 33.76 10.63 21.92
N GLY A 471 32.56 10.31 21.42
CA GLY A 471 31.39 9.99 22.25
C GLY A 471 31.37 8.54 22.74
N ALA A 472 30.74 8.28 23.89
CA ALA A 472 30.61 6.92 24.43
C ALA A 472 29.36 6.21 23.86
N ALA A 473 29.47 4.90 23.68
CA ALA A 473 28.36 4.05 23.28
C ALA A 473 27.84 3.25 24.48
N TYR A 474 26.52 3.25 24.66
CA TYR A 474 25.85 2.55 25.75
C TYR A 474 24.75 1.65 25.21
N GLY A 475 24.76 0.37 25.56
CA GLY A 475 23.58 -0.46 25.33
C GLY A 475 22.42 0.06 26.18
N VAL A 476 22.56 -0.08 27.50
CA VAL A 476 21.65 0.52 28.49
C VAL A 476 22.43 1.47 29.39
N ASN A 477 21.93 2.69 29.54
CA ASN A 477 22.50 3.70 30.44
C ASN A 477 21.50 4.02 31.58
N ALA A 478 21.92 3.83 32.84
CA ALA A 478 21.12 4.20 34.01
C ALA A 478 21.82 5.27 34.85
N GLN A 479 21.20 6.45 34.90
CA GLN A 479 21.75 7.62 35.58
C GLN A 479 21.05 7.91 36.91
N GLY A 480 21.75 8.58 37.83
CA GLY A 480 21.18 9.01 39.11
C GLY A 480 20.63 7.85 39.95
N ASN A 481 19.41 7.96 40.46
CA ASN A 481 18.76 6.89 41.22
C ASN A 481 17.84 5.99 40.37
N ALA A 482 18.02 5.96 39.04
CA ALA A 482 17.24 5.09 38.17
C ALA A 482 17.42 3.61 38.55
N VAL A 483 16.35 2.83 38.41
CA VAL A 483 16.34 1.38 38.62
C VAL A 483 16.00 0.69 37.31
N VAL A 484 16.95 -0.09 36.77
CA VAL A 484 16.72 -0.90 35.57
C VAL A 484 16.88 -2.38 35.91
N ARG A 485 15.88 -3.19 35.55
CA ARG A 485 15.93 -4.65 35.72
C ARG A 485 15.92 -5.34 34.36
N LEU A 486 16.92 -6.18 34.12
CA LEU A 486 17.08 -6.93 32.88
C LEU A 486 16.65 -8.38 33.11
N HIS A 487 15.60 -8.81 32.41
CA HIS A 487 15.03 -10.15 32.45
C HIS A 487 15.32 -10.87 31.12
N GLY A 488 16.59 -10.90 30.71
CA GLY A 488 17.09 -11.52 29.47
C GLY A 488 17.12 -10.57 28.26
N GLY A 489 17.48 -11.11 27.09
CA GLY A 489 17.68 -10.33 25.85
C GLY A 489 19.16 -10.11 25.51
N ARG A 490 19.43 -9.20 24.58
CA ARG A 490 20.79 -8.88 24.11
C ARG A 490 21.05 -7.38 24.23
N VAL A 491 22.15 -7.02 24.88
CA VAL A 491 22.59 -5.63 25.02
C VAL A 491 23.98 -5.49 24.41
N THR A 492 24.10 -4.60 23.42
CA THR A 492 25.32 -4.39 22.66
C THR A 492 25.71 -2.91 22.69
N ALA A 493 27.01 -2.65 22.86
CA ALA A 493 27.59 -1.32 22.73
C ALA A 493 28.79 -1.35 21.77
N THR A 494 28.83 -0.42 20.82
CA THR A 494 29.87 -0.32 19.80
C THR A 494 30.37 1.11 19.69
N GLY A 495 31.63 1.39 20.07
CA GLY A 495 32.19 2.75 20.02
C GLY A 495 33.60 2.86 20.64
N PRO A 496 34.24 4.05 20.60
CA PRO A 496 35.59 4.31 21.13
C PRO A 496 35.67 4.15 22.66
N ALA A 497 34.60 4.47 23.38
CA ALA A 497 34.38 4.09 24.77
C ALA A 497 33.10 3.24 24.83
N ASN A 498 33.25 1.92 24.96
CA ASN A 498 32.15 0.96 24.89
C ASN A 498 31.79 0.38 26.27
N LEU A 499 30.62 0.76 26.80
CA LEU A 499 30.05 0.15 27.99
C LEU A 499 28.72 -0.49 27.59
N ALA A 500 28.63 -1.82 27.65
CA ALA A 500 27.34 -2.49 27.43
C ALA A 500 26.29 -1.97 28.44
N ILE A 501 26.75 -1.63 29.66
CA ILE A 501 25.96 -1.09 30.75
C ILE A 501 26.78 -0.01 31.49
N THR A 502 26.19 1.15 31.77
CA THR A 502 26.80 2.22 32.60
C THR A 502 26.11 2.36 33.95
N LEU A 503 26.91 2.53 35.02
CA LEU A 503 26.46 2.57 36.41
C LEU A 503 26.57 3.99 36.98
N GLY A 504 25.48 4.75 36.89
CA GLY A 504 25.18 5.89 37.78
C GLY A 504 24.06 5.57 38.79
N GLY A 505 23.15 4.64 38.41
CA GLY A 505 22.05 4.12 39.24
C GLY A 505 22.10 2.61 39.48
N THR A 506 20.97 2.01 39.87
CA THR A 506 20.88 0.57 40.20
C THR A 506 20.47 -0.25 38.99
N ILE A 507 21.31 -1.19 38.57
CA ILE A 507 20.99 -2.14 37.51
C ILE A 507 21.03 -3.56 38.08
N THR A 508 19.95 -4.32 37.90
CA THR A 508 19.85 -5.72 38.33
C THR A 508 19.64 -6.62 37.13
N VAL A 509 20.55 -7.57 36.92
CA VAL A 509 20.37 -8.65 35.94
C VAL A 509 19.66 -9.80 36.65
N VAL A 510 18.38 -10.00 36.33
CA VAL A 510 17.50 -10.98 37.00
C VAL A 510 17.58 -12.34 36.33
N SER A 511 17.84 -12.39 35.02
CA SER A 511 18.06 -13.62 34.25
C SER A 511 19.16 -13.42 33.20
N PRO A 512 19.75 -14.48 32.61
CA PRO A 512 20.91 -14.36 31.73
C PRO A 512 20.61 -13.46 30.53
N ALA A 513 21.24 -12.28 30.48
CA ALA A 513 21.25 -11.39 29.33
C ALA A 513 22.62 -11.47 28.66
N VAL A 514 22.65 -11.47 27.32
CA VAL A 514 23.92 -11.47 26.58
C VAL A 514 24.43 -10.04 26.51
N LEU A 515 25.50 -9.76 27.27
CA LEU A 515 26.17 -8.47 27.27
C LEU A 515 27.39 -8.56 26.37
N THR A 516 27.38 -7.83 25.25
CA THR A 516 28.49 -7.81 24.30
C THR A 516 29.03 -6.39 24.14
N PRO A 517 30.10 -6.03 24.86
CA PRO A 517 30.92 -4.89 24.48
C PRO A 517 31.74 -5.29 23.25
N THR A 518 31.59 -4.56 22.14
CA THR A 518 32.41 -4.79 20.95
C THR A 518 33.55 -3.78 20.98
N PRO A 519 34.82 -4.18 21.17
CA PRO A 519 35.94 -3.24 21.13
C PRO A 519 35.99 -2.57 19.77
N SER A 520 36.02 -1.25 19.74
CA SER A 520 36.60 -0.55 18.60
C SER A 520 38.12 -0.71 18.68
N GLY A 521 38.73 -1.11 17.57
CA GLY A 521 40.06 -1.71 17.54
C GLY A 521 41.16 -0.85 18.18
N SER A 522 41.91 -1.43 19.12
CA SER A 522 43.24 -0.92 19.53
C SER A 522 44.12 -1.91 20.31
N SER A 523 43.83 -3.21 20.32
CA SER A 523 44.72 -4.22 20.96
C SER A 523 45.09 -5.35 20.01
N ALA A 524 45.84 -5.03 18.95
CA ALA A 524 46.44 -6.02 18.08
C ALA A 524 47.92 -6.21 18.46
N THR A 525 48.34 -7.45 18.73
CA THR A 525 49.74 -7.79 19.02
C THR A 525 50.44 -8.32 17.75
N PRO A 526 51.74 -8.06 17.53
CA PRO A 526 52.45 -8.56 16.35
C PRO A 526 52.51 -10.09 16.32
N VAL A 527 52.47 -10.69 15.13
CA VAL A 527 52.60 -12.14 14.96
C VAL A 527 54.07 -12.55 15.11
N GLU A 528 54.39 -13.55 15.93
CA GLU A 528 55.77 -14.03 16.13
C GLU A 528 56.25 -15.01 15.03
N LYS A 529 57.57 -15.05 14.80
CA LYS A 529 58.23 -15.79 13.71
C LYS A 529 58.11 -17.32 13.79
N ALA A 530 57.74 -17.86 14.95
CA ALA A 530 57.70 -19.30 15.20
C ALA A 530 56.52 -20.03 14.49
N ASP A 531 55.53 -19.30 13.96
CA ASP A 531 54.28 -19.86 13.44
C ASP A 531 54.27 -20.15 11.92
N TYR A 532 55.34 -19.87 11.17
CA TYR A 532 55.37 -20.03 9.70
C TYR A 532 56.78 -20.27 9.16
N ALA A 533 56.90 -21.18 8.18
CA ALA A 533 58.19 -21.64 7.67
C ALA A 533 58.93 -20.63 6.76
N THR A 534 58.22 -19.69 6.14
CA THR A 534 58.73 -18.48 5.45
C THR A 534 57.57 -17.90 4.64
N SER A 535 57.16 -16.66 4.90
CA SER A 535 56.01 -16.06 4.20
C SER A 535 56.26 -14.58 3.95
N TYR A 536 56.76 -14.26 2.77
CA TYR A 536 56.80 -12.89 2.26
C TYR A 536 55.66 -12.71 1.27
N VAL A 537 55.04 -11.53 1.24
CA VAL A 537 54.05 -11.16 0.23
C VAL A 537 54.67 -10.08 -0.66
N PRO A 538 54.69 -10.26 -1.99
CA PRO A 538 55.02 -9.17 -2.90
C PRO A 538 53.96 -8.08 -2.78
N ALA A 539 54.34 -6.93 -2.24
CA ALA A 539 53.43 -5.82 -1.98
C ALA A 539 54.14 -4.48 -2.14
N ARG A 540 53.37 -3.42 -2.36
CA ARG A 540 53.86 -2.03 -2.38
C ARG A 540 53.45 -1.34 -1.08
N LYS A 541 54.43 -0.81 -0.34
CA LYS A 541 54.18 -0.02 0.87
C LYS A 541 53.68 1.37 0.47
N ASN A 542 52.76 1.94 1.25
CA ASN A 542 52.20 3.27 0.98
C ASN A 542 53.27 4.39 0.95
N SER A 543 54.41 4.21 1.64
CA SER A 543 55.53 5.16 1.65
C SER A 543 56.40 5.11 0.39
N GLU A 544 56.30 4.06 -0.42
CA GLU A 544 57.09 3.84 -1.66
C GLU A 544 56.20 3.19 -2.75
N PRO A 545 55.17 3.90 -3.27
CA PRO A 545 54.10 3.29 -4.07
C PRO A 545 54.53 2.78 -5.46
N THR A 546 55.76 3.06 -5.89
CA THR A 546 56.30 2.69 -7.21
C THR A 546 57.20 1.46 -7.18
N VAL A 547 57.54 0.91 -5.99
CA VAL A 547 58.49 -0.20 -5.85
C VAL A 547 57.79 -1.41 -5.22
N GLU A 548 57.85 -2.55 -5.89
CA GLU A 548 57.33 -3.83 -5.39
C GLU A 548 58.43 -4.60 -4.66
N ARG A 549 58.16 -4.99 -3.40
CA ARG A 549 59.12 -5.76 -2.58
C ARG A 549 58.42 -6.92 -1.89
N TYR A 550 59.21 -7.91 -1.49
CA TYR A 550 58.79 -8.99 -0.60
C TYR A 550 58.69 -8.46 0.84
N VAL A 551 57.48 -8.23 1.34
CA VAL A 551 57.22 -7.74 2.71
C VAL A 551 56.99 -8.93 3.64
N PRO A 552 57.69 -9.03 4.79
CA PRO A 552 57.48 -10.11 5.75
C PRO A 552 56.06 -10.07 6.34
N LEU A 553 55.44 -11.24 6.52
CA LEU A 553 54.09 -11.34 7.11
C LEU A 553 53.97 -10.65 8.48
N THR A 554 55.04 -10.65 9.29
CA THR A 554 55.12 -9.96 10.60
C THR A 554 54.85 -8.47 10.55
N GLU A 555 55.12 -7.83 9.40
CA GLU A 555 54.95 -6.38 9.24
C GLU A 555 53.55 -5.99 8.77
N ILE A 556 52.79 -6.96 8.25
CA ILE A 556 51.47 -6.75 7.67
C ILE A 556 50.38 -7.52 8.41
N ALA A 557 50.73 -8.32 9.42
CA ALA A 557 49.80 -9.13 10.18
C ALA A 557 49.92 -8.92 11.69
N THR A 558 48.79 -8.89 12.36
CA THR A 558 48.64 -8.85 13.81
C THR A 558 47.67 -9.93 14.27
N ARG A 559 47.68 -10.27 15.56
CA ARG A 559 46.67 -11.14 16.19
C ARG A 559 45.79 -10.33 17.13
N ASP A 560 44.49 -10.63 17.12
CA ASP A 560 43.58 -10.16 18.16
C ASP A 560 43.67 -11.01 19.44
N ALA A 561 42.98 -10.57 20.49
CA ALA A 561 42.91 -11.25 21.78
C ALA A 561 42.29 -12.67 21.72
N ASN A 562 41.70 -13.06 20.59
CA ASN A 562 41.11 -14.37 20.34
C ASN A 562 41.97 -15.22 19.39
N ASN A 563 43.24 -14.84 19.18
CA ASN A 563 44.20 -15.53 18.33
C ASN A 563 43.85 -15.52 16.83
N ARG A 564 43.01 -14.59 16.38
CA ARG A 564 42.65 -14.43 14.96
C ARG A 564 43.67 -13.55 14.25
N PHE A 565 44.00 -13.93 13.02
CA PHE A 565 44.97 -13.24 12.17
C PHE A 565 44.31 -12.05 11.46
N ILE A 566 44.86 -10.85 11.65
CA ILE A 566 44.39 -9.59 11.06
C ILE A 566 45.50 -9.04 10.18
N LEU A 567 45.20 -8.69 8.93
CA LEU A 567 46.18 -8.05 8.04
C LEU A 567 45.96 -6.52 8.02
N GLY A 568 47.00 -5.75 8.35
CA GLY A 568 46.95 -4.29 8.57
C GLY A 568 46.89 -3.44 7.30
N LEU A 569 46.41 -2.19 7.45
CA LEU A 569 46.08 -1.19 6.41
C LEU A 569 47.29 -0.58 5.63
N SER A 570 48.47 -1.20 5.64
CA SER A 570 49.72 -0.56 5.19
C SER A 570 50.14 -0.85 3.74
N ILE A 571 49.29 -1.50 2.92
CA ILE A 571 49.60 -1.85 1.53
C ILE A 571 48.55 -1.31 0.54
N ALA A 572 49.01 -0.73 -0.58
CA ALA A 572 48.18 -0.07 -1.59
C ALA A 572 47.64 -1.01 -2.69
N SER A 573 47.82 -2.33 -2.57
CA SER A 573 47.47 -3.28 -3.64
C SER A 573 46.80 -4.52 -3.07
N GLY A 574 45.81 -5.06 -3.80
CA GLY A 574 45.02 -6.22 -3.40
C GLY A 574 45.88 -7.47 -3.11
N ILE A 575 45.50 -8.21 -2.08
CA ILE A 575 46.18 -9.44 -1.65
C ILE A 575 45.69 -10.60 -2.51
N THR A 576 46.60 -11.29 -3.20
CA THR A 576 46.32 -12.54 -3.92
C THR A 576 46.69 -13.73 -3.05
N PHE A 577 45.74 -14.62 -2.74
CA PHE A 577 46.02 -15.91 -2.11
C PHE A 577 46.18 -16.98 -3.21
N ALA A 578 47.40 -17.50 -3.37
CA ALA A 578 47.64 -18.68 -4.18
C ALA A 578 47.95 -19.86 -3.26
N THR A 579 46.99 -20.75 -3.04
CA THR A 579 47.24 -22.01 -2.32
C THR A 579 46.95 -23.17 -3.27
N PRO A 580 47.93 -24.04 -3.60
CA PRO A 580 47.72 -25.02 -4.66
C PRO A 580 46.68 -26.10 -4.36
N LEU A 581 46.35 -26.42 -3.09
CA LEU A 581 45.55 -27.64 -2.79
C LEU A 581 44.72 -27.61 -1.49
N CYS A 582 44.32 -26.45 -0.96
CA CYS A 582 43.46 -26.38 0.22
C CYS A 582 42.33 -25.35 0.07
N PRO A 583 41.09 -25.64 0.51
CA PRO A 583 40.07 -24.62 0.66
C PRO A 583 40.51 -23.60 1.72
N VAL A 584 40.50 -22.31 1.37
CA VAL A 584 40.72 -21.21 2.32
C VAL A 584 39.37 -20.74 2.83
N ASN A 585 39.05 -21.06 4.09
CA ASN A 585 37.86 -20.52 4.77
C ASN A 585 38.22 -19.19 5.46
N VAL A 586 37.73 -18.07 4.91
CA VAL A 586 37.85 -16.75 5.53
C VAL A 586 36.52 -16.39 6.21
N LEU A 587 36.51 -16.37 7.55
CA LEU A 587 35.39 -15.90 8.37
C LEU A 587 35.50 -14.38 8.59
N GLY A 588 34.80 -13.59 7.76
CA GLY A 588 34.65 -12.15 7.97
C GLY A 588 33.42 -11.85 8.83
N SER A 589 33.61 -11.25 10.02
CA SER A 589 32.49 -10.72 10.80
C SER A 589 32.03 -9.38 10.21
N GLY A 590 30.97 -9.43 9.39
CA GLY A 590 30.21 -8.25 8.98
C GLY A 590 30.49 -7.80 7.54
N ARG A 591 29.49 -8.04 6.68
CA ARG A 591 29.28 -7.48 5.32
C ARG A 591 30.34 -7.87 4.27
N SER A 592 29.92 -8.74 3.35
CA SER A 592 30.56 -9.22 2.09
C SER A 592 31.57 -10.38 2.18
N PHE A 593 31.35 -11.38 1.31
CA PHE A 593 32.20 -12.54 1.01
C PHE A 593 32.48 -12.49 -0.51
N LEU A 594 33.75 -12.52 -0.92
CA LEU A 594 34.16 -12.58 -2.33
C LEU A 594 35.15 -13.74 -2.52
N VAL A 595 34.88 -14.62 -3.47
CA VAL A 595 35.76 -15.73 -3.88
C VAL A 595 36.00 -15.62 -5.38
N ALA A 596 37.27 -15.68 -5.79
CA ALA A 596 37.66 -15.91 -7.17
C ALA A 596 38.72 -17.03 -7.22
N ASN A 597 38.57 -17.95 -8.18
CA ASN A 597 39.53 -18.99 -8.52
C ASN A 597 39.78 -18.95 -10.04
N SER A 598 41.03 -19.11 -10.45
CA SER A 598 41.52 -19.05 -11.82
C SER A 598 41.67 -20.45 -12.43
N ASN A 599 40.58 -21.06 -12.92
CA ASN A 599 40.64 -22.07 -13.99
C ASN A 599 39.27 -22.24 -14.68
N GLY A 600 39.15 -21.71 -15.91
CA GLY A 600 38.25 -22.15 -16.99
C GLY A 600 36.74 -22.24 -16.72
N ASN A 601 36.04 -21.11 -16.84
CA ASN A 601 34.58 -20.92 -16.87
C ASN A 601 33.79 -21.18 -15.57
N ASN A 602 33.67 -20.14 -14.74
CA ASN A 602 32.48 -19.72 -13.96
C ASN A 602 32.73 -18.29 -13.40
N TYR A 603 31.81 -17.33 -13.54
CA TYR A 603 32.02 -15.93 -13.09
C TYR A 603 31.16 -15.57 -11.86
N LEU A 604 31.71 -14.74 -10.97
CA LEU A 604 31.02 -14.03 -9.88
C LEU A 604 31.18 -12.53 -10.15
N GLU A 605 30.07 -11.80 -10.39
CA GLU A 605 30.11 -10.34 -10.42
C GLU A 605 29.12 -9.74 -9.42
N MET A 606 29.66 -9.22 -8.31
CA MET A 606 29.00 -8.27 -7.41
C MET A 606 29.77 -6.96 -7.54
N GLY A 607 29.21 -6.02 -8.31
CA GLY A 607 29.91 -4.86 -8.83
C GLY A 607 30.46 -3.87 -7.80
N GLY A 608 31.63 -3.31 -8.13
CA GLY A 608 32.12 -1.99 -7.71
C GLY A 608 32.91 -1.39 -8.89
N GLN A 609 33.10 -0.09 -9.10
CA GLN A 609 32.57 1.12 -8.47
C GLN A 609 31.81 1.95 -9.52
N GLY A 610 30.67 2.53 -9.11
CA GLY A 610 29.84 3.41 -9.92
C GLY A 610 28.37 2.97 -9.97
N SER A 611 27.61 3.24 -8.90
CA SER A 611 26.14 3.36 -8.92
C SER A 611 25.28 2.13 -9.34
N GLY A 612 25.54 0.92 -8.83
CA GLY A 612 24.65 -0.22 -9.10
C GLY A 612 24.75 -1.36 -8.06
N THR A 613 23.76 -1.51 -7.18
CA THR A 613 23.69 -2.64 -6.23
C THR A 613 22.77 -3.72 -6.81
N ALA A 614 23.37 -4.75 -7.43
CA ALA A 614 22.71 -6.03 -7.64
C ALA A 614 22.95 -6.90 -6.40
N TYR A 615 21.95 -7.63 -5.92
CA TYR A 615 22.07 -8.41 -4.68
C TYR A 615 21.39 -9.78 -4.76
N PHE A 616 22.06 -10.74 -4.12
CA PHE A 616 21.51 -11.99 -3.64
C PHE A 616 21.49 -11.92 -2.12
N ARG A 617 20.31 -11.93 -1.49
CA ARG A 617 20.16 -11.76 -0.04
C ARG A 617 19.31 -12.88 0.54
N ALA A 618 19.75 -13.46 1.65
CA ALA A 618 18.91 -14.29 2.51
C ALA A 618 18.64 -13.54 3.82
N TYR A 619 17.38 -13.40 4.22
CA TYR A 619 16.96 -12.76 5.48
C TYR A 619 15.67 -13.41 5.98
N GLU A 620 15.64 -13.80 7.27
CA GLU A 620 14.44 -14.30 7.98
C GLU A 620 13.57 -15.29 7.16
N GLY A 621 14.21 -16.26 6.50
CA GLY A 621 13.52 -17.32 5.74
C GLY A 621 13.22 -17.02 4.27
N ASN A 622 13.56 -15.82 3.76
CA ASN A 622 13.41 -15.48 2.35
C ASN A 622 14.76 -15.46 1.63
N MET A 623 14.78 -15.94 0.38
CA MET A 623 15.87 -15.71 -0.57
C MET A 623 15.41 -14.67 -1.60
N GLN A 624 16.20 -13.62 -1.80
CA GLN A 624 15.91 -12.49 -2.69
C GLN A 624 17.01 -12.34 -3.75
N VAL A 625 16.59 -12.10 -4.99
CA VAL A 625 17.44 -11.71 -6.12
C VAL A 625 16.90 -10.38 -6.64
N GLY A 626 17.73 -9.34 -6.68
CA GLY A 626 17.25 -8.01 -7.04
C GLY A 626 18.29 -7.05 -7.59
N ASN A 627 17.81 -6.06 -8.34
CA ASN A 627 18.55 -4.89 -8.78
C ASN A 627 17.97 -3.66 -8.04
N ALA A 628 18.81 -2.92 -7.31
CA ALA A 628 18.37 -1.79 -6.49
C ALA A 628 18.13 -0.48 -7.27
N PHE A 629 18.39 -0.48 -8.58
CA PHE A 629 18.23 0.68 -9.47
C PHE A 629 17.27 0.38 -10.62
N ALA A 630 16.89 1.39 -11.39
CA ALA A 630 15.87 1.31 -12.46
C ALA A 630 16.26 0.45 -13.69
N GLY A 631 17.24 -0.44 -13.56
CA GLY A 631 17.56 -1.47 -14.55
C GLY A 631 16.66 -2.70 -14.43
N SER A 632 16.62 -3.51 -15.47
CA SER A 632 15.84 -4.76 -15.47
C SER A 632 16.61 -5.93 -14.84
N LEU A 633 15.89 -6.96 -14.38
CA LEU A 633 16.43 -8.27 -14.03
C LEU A 633 16.16 -9.24 -15.19
N HIS A 634 17.21 -9.82 -15.78
CA HIS A 634 17.08 -10.71 -16.94
C HIS A 634 17.18 -12.20 -16.56
N LEU A 635 16.35 -13.04 -17.20
CA LEU A 635 16.40 -14.50 -17.15
C LEU A 635 16.94 -15.01 -18.48
N CYS A 636 18.11 -15.65 -18.47
CA CYS A 636 18.89 -15.93 -19.69
C CYS A 636 19.21 -17.42 -19.85
N THR A 637 19.22 -17.92 -21.09
CA THR A 637 19.75 -19.26 -21.42
C THR A 637 20.54 -19.19 -22.73
N GLY A 638 21.70 -19.86 -22.80
CA GLY A 638 22.58 -19.81 -23.97
C GLY A 638 23.04 -18.38 -24.32
N ALA A 639 23.32 -17.55 -23.31
CA ALA A 639 23.65 -16.12 -23.44
C ALA A 639 22.56 -15.24 -24.10
N ILE A 640 21.31 -15.71 -24.16
CA ILE A 640 20.16 -14.96 -24.69
C ILE A 640 19.16 -14.69 -23.57
N ASN A 641 18.75 -13.43 -23.41
CA ASN A 641 17.67 -13.04 -22.51
C ASN A 641 16.34 -13.63 -23.03
N ARG A 642 15.62 -14.36 -22.18
CA ARG A 642 14.31 -14.96 -22.51
C ARG A 642 13.17 -14.18 -21.88
N TRP A 643 13.31 -13.87 -20.60
CA TRP A 643 12.33 -13.11 -19.82
C TRP A 643 13.03 -12.03 -19.02
N THR A 644 12.28 -11.00 -18.64
CA THR A 644 12.82 -9.87 -17.88
C THR A 644 11.80 -9.33 -16.89
N VAL A 645 12.23 -8.99 -15.69
CA VAL A 645 11.47 -8.12 -14.78
C VAL A 645 11.95 -6.70 -15.03
N GLN A 646 11.11 -5.88 -15.64
CA GLN A 646 11.42 -4.49 -15.96
C GLN A 646 11.33 -3.61 -14.71
N SER A 647 11.95 -2.43 -14.73
CA SER A 647 11.92 -1.49 -13.60
C SER A 647 10.52 -0.99 -13.24
N ALA A 648 9.57 -1.05 -14.18
CA ALA A 648 8.14 -0.79 -13.92
C ALA A 648 7.41 -1.96 -13.23
N GLY A 649 8.10 -3.06 -12.91
CA GLY A 649 7.54 -4.24 -12.25
C GLY A 649 6.90 -5.26 -13.19
N HIS A 650 7.02 -5.09 -14.51
CA HIS A 650 6.47 -6.03 -15.49
C HIS A 650 7.36 -7.26 -15.66
N LEU A 651 6.79 -8.47 -15.57
CA LEU A 651 7.41 -9.67 -16.11
C LEU A 651 7.08 -9.75 -17.61
N ALA A 652 8.07 -9.49 -18.46
CA ALA A 652 7.91 -9.39 -19.90
C ALA A 652 8.82 -10.38 -20.64
N ALA A 653 8.37 -10.81 -21.84
CA ALA A 653 9.21 -11.54 -22.77
C ALA A 653 10.34 -10.62 -23.27
N ALA A 654 11.55 -11.16 -23.43
CA ALA A 654 12.69 -10.39 -23.92
C ALA A 654 12.63 -10.11 -25.44
N ALA A 655 11.78 -10.85 -26.17
CA ALA A 655 11.49 -10.64 -27.58
C ALA A 655 9.98 -10.72 -27.82
N ASP A 656 9.46 -9.81 -28.63
CA ASP A 656 8.02 -9.66 -28.86
C ASP A 656 7.45 -10.88 -29.60
N ASN A 657 6.37 -11.46 -29.06
CA ASN A 657 5.66 -12.61 -29.61
C ASN A 657 6.52 -13.87 -29.91
N VAL A 658 7.63 -14.08 -29.18
CA VAL A 658 8.53 -15.24 -29.40
C VAL A 658 8.33 -16.35 -28.36
N TYR A 659 8.05 -16.00 -27.11
CA TYR A 659 8.07 -16.96 -26.00
C TYR A 659 6.68 -17.26 -25.46
N SER A 660 6.41 -18.53 -25.19
CA SER A 660 5.18 -19.01 -24.54
C SER A 660 5.35 -19.15 -23.03
N ILE A 661 4.26 -19.02 -22.28
CA ILE A 661 4.21 -19.41 -20.86
C ILE A 661 3.80 -20.89 -20.81
N GLY A 662 4.81 -21.74 -20.66
CA GLY A 662 4.68 -23.21 -20.77
C GLY A 662 4.81 -23.71 -22.21
N THR A 663 4.69 -25.02 -22.37
CA THR A 663 4.71 -25.74 -23.67
C THR A 663 3.54 -26.73 -23.74
N ALA A 664 3.34 -27.36 -24.90
CA ALA A 664 2.32 -28.40 -25.06
C ALA A 664 2.49 -29.56 -24.06
N ALA A 665 3.75 -29.93 -23.79
CA ALA A 665 4.13 -30.94 -22.80
C ALA A 665 4.10 -30.38 -21.36
N LEU A 666 4.60 -29.16 -21.15
CA LEU A 666 4.81 -28.56 -19.83
C LEU A 666 3.89 -27.35 -19.61
N ARG A 667 2.63 -27.62 -19.27
CA ARG A 667 1.58 -26.60 -19.12
C ARG A 667 1.60 -25.95 -17.74
N ALA A 668 1.37 -24.64 -17.67
CA ALA A 668 1.00 -23.98 -16.42
C ALA A 668 -0.39 -24.46 -15.98
N SER A 669 -0.54 -24.87 -14.72
CA SER A 669 -1.81 -25.41 -14.21
C SER A 669 -2.89 -24.34 -14.06
N VAL A 670 -2.51 -23.14 -13.58
CA VAL A 670 -3.41 -22.00 -13.34
C VAL A 670 -2.65 -20.68 -13.54
N VAL A 671 -3.33 -19.67 -14.09
CA VAL A 671 -2.87 -18.28 -14.11
C VAL A 671 -3.91 -17.42 -13.37
N TYR A 672 -3.51 -16.81 -12.26
CA TYR A 672 -4.36 -15.86 -11.51
C TYR A 672 -4.09 -14.43 -11.99
N ALA A 673 -5.13 -13.73 -12.45
CA ALA A 673 -5.05 -12.35 -12.90
C ALA A 673 -6.26 -11.54 -12.41
N GLY A 674 -6.07 -10.26 -12.09
CA GLY A 674 -7.15 -9.36 -11.63
C GLY A 674 -8.12 -8.96 -12.75
N THR A 675 -7.70 -9.08 -14.01
CA THR A 675 -8.50 -8.86 -15.22
C THR A 675 -8.21 -9.97 -16.24
N SER A 676 -9.07 -10.12 -17.25
CA SER A 676 -8.88 -11.10 -18.34
C SER A 676 -7.61 -10.83 -19.16
N LEU A 677 -7.10 -11.87 -19.82
CA LEU A 677 -5.95 -11.77 -20.72
C LEU A 677 -6.27 -10.90 -21.94
N ILE A 678 -5.37 -9.98 -22.28
CA ILE A 678 -5.48 -9.12 -23.47
C ILE A 678 -4.84 -9.83 -24.66
N ASN A 679 -5.61 -10.03 -25.73
CA ASN A 679 -5.08 -10.45 -27.04
C ASN A 679 -5.06 -9.21 -27.95
N THR A 680 -3.86 -8.70 -28.27
CA THR A 680 -3.71 -7.59 -29.23
C THR A 680 -4.21 -8.04 -30.61
N SER A 681 -5.01 -7.18 -31.24
CA SER A 681 -5.75 -7.50 -32.46
C SER A 681 -5.73 -6.30 -33.42
N ASP A 682 -4.53 -5.81 -33.71
CA ASP A 682 -4.32 -4.70 -34.64
C ASP A 682 -4.76 -5.10 -36.05
N GLU A 683 -5.51 -4.24 -36.74
CA GLU A 683 -5.99 -4.50 -38.11
C GLU A 683 -4.85 -4.58 -39.12
N ARG A 684 -3.73 -3.89 -38.86
CA ARG A 684 -2.56 -3.85 -39.75
C ARG A 684 -1.84 -5.19 -39.83
N GLU A 685 -2.06 -6.05 -38.84
CA GLU A 685 -1.46 -7.38 -38.73
C GLU A 685 -2.38 -8.49 -39.26
N LYS A 686 -3.54 -8.14 -39.85
CA LYS A 686 -4.57 -9.11 -40.22
C LYS A 686 -5.03 -8.96 -41.65
N THR A 687 -5.15 -10.09 -42.35
CA THR A 687 -5.91 -10.18 -43.59
C THR A 687 -7.36 -10.51 -43.27
N TRP A 688 -8.28 -9.64 -43.66
CA TRP A 688 -9.70 -9.80 -43.34
C TRP A 688 -10.44 -10.61 -44.41
N ARG A 689 -11.01 -11.77 -44.03
CA ARG A 689 -11.82 -12.63 -44.90
C ARG A 689 -13.31 -12.24 -44.96
N GLY A 690 -13.78 -11.41 -44.03
CA GLY A 690 -15.21 -11.08 -43.89
C GLY A 690 -15.96 -11.97 -42.89
N ALA A 691 -17.28 -11.93 -42.96
CA ALA A 691 -18.17 -12.65 -42.03
C ALA A 691 -18.08 -14.18 -42.17
N MET A 692 -18.68 -14.89 -41.22
CA MET A 692 -18.79 -16.35 -41.29
C MET A 692 -19.71 -16.78 -42.43
N THR A 693 -19.35 -17.88 -43.08
CA THR A 693 -20.17 -18.55 -44.11
C THR A 693 -21.33 -19.33 -43.49
N ASP A 694 -22.31 -19.73 -44.30
CA ASP A 694 -23.45 -20.52 -43.81
C ASP A 694 -23.02 -21.89 -43.29
N ILE A 695 -22.03 -22.52 -43.92
CA ILE A 695 -21.48 -23.80 -43.47
C ILE A 695 -20.78 -23.65 -42.12
N GLU A 696 -20.01 -22.57 -41.94
CA GLU A 696 -19.42 -22.22 -40.64
C GLU A 696 -20.47 -21.98 -39.56
N ARG A 697 -21.59 -21.33 -39.90
CA ARG A 697 -22.72 -21.11 -38.98
C ARG A 697 -23.38 -22.43 -38.56
N LEU A 698 -23.56 -23.38 -39.49
CA LEU A 698 -24.11 -24.69 -39.19
C LEU A 698 -23.18 -25.49 -38.27
N ALA A 699 -21.88 -25.50 -38.56
CA ALA A 699 -20.88 -26.15 -37.71
C ALA A 699 -20.87 -25.54 -36.30
N ALA A 700 -20.93 -24.21 -36.16
CA ALA A 700 -21.03 -23.54 -34.87
C ALA A 700 -22.26 -23.99 -34.06
N LYS A 701 -23.43 -24.12 -34.69
CA LYS A 701 -24.64 -24.63 -34.04
C LYS A 701 -24.50 -26.08 -33.57
N ALA A 702 -23.83 -26.92 -34.34
CA ALA A 702 -23.53 -28.29 -33.94
C ALA A 702 -22.54 -28.34 -32.76
N ILE A 703 -21.54 -27.44 -32.72
CA ILE A 703 -20.61 -27.31 -31.59
C ILE A 703 -21.33 -26.81 -30.33
N PHE A 704 -22.31 -25.90 -30.43
CA PHE A 704 -23.12 -25.50 -29.27
C PHE A 704 -23.79 -26.69 -28.57
N ALA A 705 -24.25 -27.68 -29.34
CA ALA A 705 -24.88 -28.88 -28.79
C ALA A 705 -23.89 -29.84 -28.11
N GLU A 706 -22.59 -29.68 -28.33
CA GLU A 706 -21.52 -30.47 -27.69
C GLU A 706 -21.08 -29.89 -26.34
N LEU A 707 -21.42 -28.63 -26.02
CA LEU A 707 -21.04 -28.02 -24.75
C LEU A 707 -21.67 -28.77 -23.56
N GLY A 708 -20.84 -29.16 -22.59
CA GLY A 708 -21.29 -29.94 -21.43
C GLY A 708 -20.36 -29.82 -20.23
N PHE A 709 -20.81 -30.39 -19.11
CA PHE A 709 -19.99 -30.52 -17.91
C PHE A 709 -19.04 -31.73 -18.02
N TYR A 710 -17.81 -31.56 -17.57
CA TYR A 710 -16.82 -32.64 -17.46
C TYR A 710 -16.00 -32.49 -16.18
N GLN A 711 -15.39 -33.58 -15.73
CA GLN A 711 -14.41 -33.61 -14.65
C GLN A 711 -13.10 -34.17 -15.21
N TRP A 712 -11.97 -33.80 -14.62
CA TRP A 712 -10.69 -34.40 -14.99
C TRP A 712 -10.58 -35.79 -14.37
N ASN A 713 -10.24 -36.81 -15.16
CA ASN A 713 -10.07 -38.18 -14.67
C ASN A 713 -9.06 -38.27 -13.52
N ASP A 714 -7.95 -37.52 -13.59
CA ASP A 714 -6.96 -37.48 -12.50
C ASP A 714 -7.53 -36.87 -11.21
N ALA A 715 -8.41 -35.86 -11.33
CA ALA A 715 -9.08 -35.26 -10.18
C ALA A 715 -10.13 -36.19 -9.58
N ILE A 716 -10.83 -36.98 -10.40
CA ILE A 716 -11.73 -38.04 -9.94
C ILE A 716 -10.93 -39.13 -9.22
N ALA A 717 -9.80 -39.55 -9.77
CA ALA A 717 -8.95 -40.57 -9.17
C ALA A 717 -8.35 -40.13 -7.82
N ASP A 718 -7.94 -38.85 -7.71
CA ASP A 718 -7.33 -38.27 -6.52
C ASP A 718 -8.35 -37.92 -5.42
N LYS A 719 -9.53 -37.39 -5.81
CA LYS A 719 -10.49 -36.78 -4.87
C LYS A 719 -11.81 -37.54 -4.74
N GLY A 720 -12.09 -38.48 -5.65
CA GLY A 720 -13.40 -39.09 -5.79
C GLY A 720 -14.32 -38.29 -6.72
N GLU A 721 -15.33 -38.97 -7.27
CA GLU A 721 -16.28 -38.40 -8.24
C GLU A 721 -17.07 -37.22 -7.65
N ASP A 722 -17.39 -37.27 -6.35
CA ASP A 722 -18.19 -36.22 -5.69
C ASP A 722 -17.38 -34.94 -5.39
N ASP A 723 -16.08 -35.07 -5.11
CA ASP A 723 -15.21 -33.94 -4.73
C ASP A 723 -14.41 -33.36 -5.92
N ALA A 724 -14.34 -34.07 -7.04
CA ALA A 724 -13.77 -33.55 -8.27
C ALA A 724 -14.67 -32.45 -8.84
N ARG A 725 -14.09 -31.28 -9.12
CA ARG A 725 -14.86 -30.10 -9.58
C ARG A 725 -15.38 -30.29 -11.00
N TYR A 726 -16.65 -29.92 -11.23
CA TYR A 726 -17.21 -29.81 -12.56
C TYR A 726 -16.64 -28.60 -13.31
N HIS A 727 -16.12 -28.86 -14.50
CA HIS A 727 -15.73 -27.89 -15.52
C HIS A 727 -16.78 -27.88 -16.63
N PHE A 728 -16.91 -26.78 -17.37
CA PHE A 728 -17.86 -26.68 -18.49
C PHE A 728 -17.10 -26.31 -19.77
N GLY A 729 -17.38 -27.01 -20.88
CA GLY A 729 -16.71 -26.78 -22.16
C GLY A 729 -17.01 -27.86 -23.18
N ALA A 730 -16.18 -27.95 -24.23
CA ALA A 730 -16.30 -28.96 -25.28
C ALA A 730 -15.13 -29.95 -25.25
N ARG A 731 -15.35 -31.16 -25.77
CA ARG A 731 -14.28 -32.13 -26.03
C ARG A 731 -13.64 -31.82 -27.38
N ALA A 732 -12.33 -31.53 -27.38
CA ALA A 732 -11.61 -31.06 -28.57
C ALA A 732 -11.84 -31.96 -29.81
N GLN A 733 -11.56 -33.27 -29.71
CA GLN A 733 -11.72 -34.21 -30.82
C GLN A 733 -13.15 -34.27 -31.39
N ARG A 734 -14.18 -33.99 -30.55
CA ARG A 734 -15.57 -33.95 -31.01
C ARG A 734 -15.85 -32.69 -31.83
N VAL A 735 -15.29 -31.55 -31.43
CA VAL A 735 -15.33 -30.31 -32.22
C VAL A 735 -14.66 -30.51 -33.58
N TRP A 736 -13.52 -31.20 -33.62
CA TRP A 736 -12.84 -31.58 -34.87
C TRP A 736 -13.73 -32.42 -35.79
N THR A 737 -14.39 -33.44 -35.24
CA THR A 737 -15.32 -34.29 -36.00
C THR A 737 -16.47 -33.46 -36.58
N ILE A 738 -17.08 -32.59 -35.79
CA ILE A 738 -18.17 -31.73 -36.26
C ILE A 738 -17.71 -30.83 -37.42
N MET A 739 -16.53 -30.21 -37.29
CA MET A 739 -15.98 -29.37 -38.36
C MET A 739 -15.69 -30.18 -39.63
N ALA A 740 -15.27 -31.44 -39.50
CA ALA A 740 -15.05 -32.35 -40.63
C ALA A 740 -16.36 -32.79 -41.30
N ASP A 741 -17.40 -33.09 -40.50
CA ASP A 741 -18.75 -33.44 -41.00
C ASP A 741 -19.36 -32.32 -41.85
N HIS A 742 -18.99 -31.07 -41.56
CA HIS A 742 -19.37 -29.89 -42.34
C HIS A 742 -18.38 -29.53 -43.46
N GLY A 743 -17.36 -30.34 -43.71
CA GLY A 743 -16.37 -30.15 -44.78
C GLY A 743 -15.42 -28.95 -44.58
N LEU A 744 -15.34 -28.42 -43.35
CA LEU A 744 -14.51 -27.25 -43.03
C LEU A 744 -13.06 -27.63 -42.74
N VAL A 745 -12.84 -28.85 -42.22
CA VAL A 745 -11.53 -29.48 -42.00
C VAL A 745 -11.54 -30.91 -42.52
N ASP A 746 -10.38 -31.53 -42.65
CA ASP A 746 -10.32 -32.95 -43.03
C ASP A 746 -10.67 -33.83 -41.82
N PRO A 747 -11.29 -35.01 -42.03
CA PRO A 747 -11.47 -35.99 -40.95
C PRO A 747 -10.14 -36.36 -40.31
N LEU A 748 -10.16 -36.72 -39.03
CA LEU A 748 -8.99 -37.31 -38.38
C LEU A 748 -8.60 -38.59 -39.13
N GLY A 749 -7.30 -38.75 -39.39
CA GLY A 749 -6.75 -39.92 -40.05
C GLY A 749 -7.00 -41.20 -39.25
N SER A 750 -6.78 -42.36 -39.87
CA SER A 750 -6.87 -43.66 -39.18
C SER A 750 -5.86 -43.82 -38.04
N ASP A 751 -4.81 -43.01 -38.05
CA ASP A 751 -3.79 -42.85 -37.00
C ASP A 751 -4.20 -41.85 -35.89
N GLY A 752 -5.39 -41.25 -36.01
CA GLY A 752 -5.90 -40.25 -35.08
C GLY A 752 -5.27 -38.87 -35.24
N LEU A 753 -4.46 -38.66 -36.29
CA LEU A 753 -3.77 -37.39 -36.54
C LEU A 753 -4.60 -36.47 -37.44
N PRO A 754 -4.52 -35.15 -37.24
CA PRO A 754 -5.17 -34.20 -38.11
C PRO A 754 -4.39 -33.90 -39.39
N ALA A 755 -5.10 -33.62 -40.48
CA ALA A 755 -4.50 -33.19 -41.75
C ALA A 755 -4.64 -31.67 -41.97
N ARG A 756 -5.67 -31.19 -42.69
CA ARG A 756 -5.87 -29.75 -42.96
C ARG A 756 -6.67 -29.04 -41.86
N THR A 757 -6.06 -28.02 -41.26
CA THR A 757 -6.58 -27.37 -40.03
C THR A 757 -6.60 -25.84 -40.15
N PRO A 758 -7.40 -25.25 -41.06
CA PRO A 758 -7.37 -23.82 -41.33
C PRO A 758 -7.93 -22.95 -40.19
N TYR A 759 -8.58 -23.55 -39.18
CA TYR A 759 -9.20 -22.85 -38.06
C TYR A 759 -8.33 -22.90 -36.81
N ALA A 760 -7.76 -21.76 -36.41
CA ALA A 760 -6.81 -21.68 -35.30
C ALA A 760 -7.40 -22.04 -33.92
N PHE A 761 -8.72 -22.04 -33.76
CA PHE A 761 -9.35 -22.51 -32.52
C PHE A 761 -9.23 -24.02 -32.33
N LEU A 762 -8.91 -24.79 -33.37
CA LEU A 762 -8.54 -26.20 -33.32
C LEU A 762 -7.03 -26.31 -33.19
N CYS A 763 -6.53 -26.74 -32.03
CA CYS A 763 -5.11 -26.89 -31.77
C CYS A 763 -4.72 -28.36 -31.71
N PHE A 764 -3.59 -28.70 -32.32
CA PHE A 764 -2.95 -30.00 -32.22
C PHE A 764 -1.45 -29.80 -32.12
N ASP A 765 -0.85 -30.41 -31.09
CA ASP A 765 0.59 -30.43 -30.88
C ASP A 765 1.04 -31.87 -30.65
N GLN A 766 2.16 -32.23 -31.26
CA GLN A 766 2.85 -33.51 -31.06
C GLN A 766 4.27 -33.23 -30.59
N TRP A 767 4.77 -34.05 -29.68
CA TRP A 767 6.12 -33.97 -29.15
C TRP A 767 6.76 -35.35 -29.07
N ASP A 768 8.08 -35.38 -29.24
CA ASP A 768 8.92 -36.55 -28.99
C ASP A 768 9.16 -36.75 -27.49
N ASP A 769 9.79 -37.86 -27.11
CA ASP A 769 10.19 -38.12 -25.74
C ASP A 769 10.96 -36.93 -25.14
N VAL A 770 10.47 -36.40 -24.01
CA VAL A 770 11.09 -35.28 -23.31
C VAL A 770 11.95 -35.82 -22.18
N PHE A 771 13.26 -35.63 -22.31
CA PHE A 771 14.26 -36.10 -21.37
C PHE A 771 14.81 -34.98 -20.48
N GLU A 772 15.17 -35.34 -19.25
CA GLU A 772 16.05 -34.57 -18.37
C GLU A 772 17.44 -35.19 -18.38
N ASP A 773 18.47 -34.35 -18.42
CA ASP A 773 19.83 -34.83 -18.12
C ASP A 773 19.94 -35.19 -16.64
N VAL A 774 20.22 -36.47 -16.35
CA VAL A 774 20.53 -36.94 -14.99
C VAL A 774 22.03 -36.81 -14.79
N MET A 775 22.41 -35.75 -14.07
CA MET A 775 23.78 -35.49 -13.66
C MET A 775 24.02 -36.18 -12.31
N THR A 776 25.05 -37.02 -12.21
CA THR A 776 25.53 -37.50 -10.91
C THR A 776 26.98 -37.07 -10.71
N GLU A 777 27.33 -36.76 -9.47
CA GLU A 777 28.71 -36.53 -9.09
C GLU A 777 29.50 -37.83 -9.19
N ARG A 778 30.54 -37.84 -10.02
CA ARG A 778 31.51 -38.93 -10.03
C ARG A 778 32.37 -38.82 -8.76
N PHE A 779 32.11 -39.66 -7.75
CA PHE A 779 33.02 -39.78 -6.60
C PHE A 779 34.31 -40.48 -7.02
N GLY A 780 35.37 -39.68 -7.17
CA GLY A 780 36.75 -40.10 -7.38
C GLY A 780 37.68 -38.90 -7.21
N PRO A 781 38.97 -39.11 -6.87
CA PRO A 781 39.91 -38.00 -6.72
C PRO A 781 40.00 -37.20 -8.03
N PRO A 782 39.84 -35.86 -8.00
CA PRO A 782 39.82 -35.04 -9.20
C PRO A 782 41.15 -35.15 -9.95
N ARG A 783 41.10 -35.31 -11.29
CA ARG A 783 42.29 -35.20 -12.13
C ARG A 783 42.65 -33.73 -12.25
N HIS A 784 43.93 -33.43 -12.06
CA HIS A 784 44.42 -32.05 -11.97
C HIS A 784 44.16 -31.30 -13.29
N GLY A 785 43.36 -30.23 -13.24
CA GLY A 785 43.12 -29.32 -14.37
C GLY A 785 41.74 -29.43 -15.03
N GLU A 786 40.90 -30.38 -14.62
CA GLU A 786 39.52 -30.53 -15.08
C GLU A 786 38.60 -30.38 -13.85
N GLY A 787 37.62 -29.48 -13.90
CA GLY A 787 36.77 -29.13 -12.75
C GLY A 787 35.89 -30.29 -12.24
N MET A 788 34.95 -30.00 -11.33
CA MET A 788 33.96 -30.98 -10.83
C MET A 788 33.27 -31.66 -12.01
N ASP A 789 33.50 -32.97 -12.15
CA ASP A 789 33.10 -33.76 -13.31
C ASP A 789 31.64 -34.22 -13.12
N TYR A 790 30.69 -33.33 -13.40
CA TYR A 790 29.29 -33.71 -13.59
C TYR A 790 29.18 -34.39 -14.94
N VAL A 791 29.32 -35.71 -14.93
CA VAL A 791 29.11 -36.49 -16.13
C VAL A 791 27.60 -36.69 -16.28
N LYS A 792 27.07 -36.44 -17.47
CA LYS A 792 25.72 -36.91 -17.84
C LYS A 792 25.71 -38.43 -17.69
N THR A 793 25.12 -38.91 -16.61
CA THR A 793 25.10 -40.33 -16.27
C THR A 793 23.87 -41.06 -16.81
N GLY A 794 22.93 -40.29 -17.33
CA GLY A 794 21.81 -40.81 -18.10
C GLY A 794 20.86 -39.69 -18.51
N GLU A 795 19.83 -40.08 -19.23
CA GLU A 795 18.66 -39.27 -19.51
C GLU A 795 17.48 -39.90 -18.78
N ARG A 796 16.74 -39.11 -17.99
CA ARG A 796 15.48 -39.55 -17.41
C ARG A 796 14.36 -39.07 -18.30
N LEU A 797 13.56 -40.00 -18.80
CA LEU A 797 12.31 -39.65 -19.48
C LEU A 797 11.38 -38.95 -18.49
N ILE A 798 11.11 -37.65 -18.71
CA ILE A 798 10.15 -36.87 -17.91
C ILE A 798 8.75 -37.02 -18.49
N MET A 799 8.65 -37.08 -19.83
CA MET A 799 7.38 -37.25 -20.51
C MET A 799 7.57 -38.07 -21.78
N PRO A 800 6.81 -39.16 -21.98
CA PRO A 800 6.87 -39.91 -23.23
C PRO A 800 6.35 -39.09 -24.40
N ALA A 801 6.80 -39.46 -25.60
CA ALA A 801 6.31 -38.96 -26.87
C ALA A 801 4.78 -39.09 -26.90
N GLY A 802 4.13 -38.07 -27.43
CA GLY A 802 2.69 -37.99 -27.38
C GLY A 802 2.15 -36.85 -28.21
N ASN A 803 0.83 -36.77 -28.25
CA ASN A 803 0.14 -35.67 -28.87
C ASN A 803 -1.02 -35.21 -28.00
N ARG A 804 -1.51 -34.01 -28.26
CA ARG A 804 -2.65 -33.45 -27.54
C ARG A 804 -3.45 -32.54 -28.44
N PHE A 805 -4.77 -32.69 -28.34
CA PHE A 805 -5.73 -31.77 -28.92
C PHE A 805 -6.09 -30.69 -27.91
N GLY A 806 -6.25 -29.46 -28.38
CA GLY A 806 -6.65 -28.31 -27.59
C GLY A 806 -7.67 -27.45 -28.33
N LEU A 807 -8.33 -26.57 -27.57
CA LEU A 807 -9.24 -25.56 -28.11
C LEU A 807 -8.79 -24.17 -27.66
N ARG A 808 -8.76 -23.20 -28.58
CA ARG A 808 -8.67 -21.77 -28.20
C ARG A 808 -10.05 -21.26 -27.85
N GLU A 809 -10.47 -21.49 -26.61
CA GLU A 809 -11.82 -21.22 -26.11
C GLU A 809 -12.34 -19.82 -26.44
N GLY A 810 -11.51 -18.77 -26.33
CA GLY A 810 -11.92 -17.41 -26.69
C GLY A 810 -12.31 -17.24 -28.17
N GLN A 811 -11.56 -17.86 -29.08
CA GLN A 811 -11.86 -17.80 -30.53
C GLN A 811 -13.07 -18.67 -30.88
N MET A 812 -13.16 -19.87 -30.29
CA MET A 812 -14.33 -20.74 -30.45
C MET A 812 -15.59 -20.04 -29.95
N THR A 813 -15.55 -19.39 -28.79
CA THR A 813 -16.68 -18.65 -28.23
C THR A 813 -17.15 -17.53 -29.17
N LEU A 814 -16.23 -16.78 -29.78
CA LEU A 814 -16.58 -15.74 -30.77
C LEU A 814 -17.21 -16.35 -32.04
N PHE A 815 -16.71 -17.50 -32.49
CA PHE A 815 -17.29 -18.25 -33.61
C PHE A 815 -18.73 -18.71 -33.31
N LEU A 816 -18.95 -19.22 -32.10
CA LEU A 816 -20.27 -19.60 -31.59
C LEU A 816 -21.22 -18.40 -31.51
N LEU A 817 -20.79 -17.29 -30.90
CA LEU A 817 -21.61 -16.07 -30.80
C LEU A 817 -22.00 -15.51 -32.17
N GLY A 818 -21.09 -15.55 -33.15
CA GLY A 818 -21.38 -15.15 -34.53
C GLY A 818 -22.56 -15.92 -35.15
N ALA A 819 -22.75 -17.18 -34.74
CA ALA A 819 -23.84 -18.02 -35.22
C ALA A 819 -25.20 -17.77 -34.52
N LEU A 820 -25.19 -17.16 -33.32
CA LEU A 820 -26.41 -16.78 -32.59
C LEU A 820 -26.96 -15.41 -33.01
N LEU A 821 -26.06 -14.50 -33.41
CA LEU A 821 -26.40 -13.10 -33.69
C LEU A 821 -26.70 -12.80 -35.18
N GLY A 822 -26.44 -13.75 -36.07
CA GLY A 822 -26.81 -13.69 -37.48
C GLY A 822 -27.62 -14.91 -37.89
#